data_AF-A0A7J6H7S9-F1
#
_entry.id   AF-A0A7J6H7S9-F1
#
_cell.length_a   1.000
_cell.length_b   1.000
_cell.length_c   1.000
_cell.angle_alpha   90.00
_cell.angle_beta   90.00
_cell.angle_gamma   90.00
#
_symmetry.space_group_name_H-M   'P 1'
#
loop_
_entity.id
_entity.type
_entity.pdbx_description
1 polymer ?
#
loop_
_entity_poly.entity_id
_entity_poly.type
_entity_poly.pdbx_seq_one_letter_code
_entity_poly.pdbx_strand_id
1 'polypeptide(L)'
;MVSLGMESKSVADLIEASSGVHFSGFHMNGLQERHSGVEQATTSAADNIVMQPFVIGVAGGAASGKTTVCDMIIQQLHDQRVVLVNQDSFYHNLTPEEHARVHEYNFDHPDAFDTEKLLASMEKLRNGQAVDIPKYDFKSYKNNQHRRVNPSDVIILEGILIFHDPRVRELMNMKIFVDTDADVRLARRIRRDTVEKNRDIGTVLDQYSKFVKPAFDDFILPTKKYADIIIPRGGDNHVAIDLIVQHIRTKLGQHDLCKIYPNLYVIHSTFQIRGMHTLIRDSQTTKHDFVFYADRLIRLVVEHGLGHLPFTEKQVVTPTESVYTGVDFCKRLCGVSVIRSGESMENALRACCKGIKIGKILIHREGDNGQQLVYEKLPQDISDRHVLLLDPILGTGNSAVQAISLLLRKGVPESNIIFLNLISAPQGIHVVCKRFPRIKIVTSEIESGLNGDYRVIPGMGEFGDRYFGTDDDDWQEWLSIYCIIYKNSLWQNTNTTTMSAFIGKYADELIKTAKYIATPGKGILAADESTGTIGKRLSSINVENIESNRQALRELLFTCPNALPFLSGVILFEETLYQKTSDGKPFVEVLQENGVVPGIKVDKGTVELAGTNGETTTQGFDSLGARCAQYYKAGARFAKWRAVLKIGVTEPSELSIQQNAQGLARYAIICQENGLVPIVEPEILTDGAHSVEKCAAVTETVLAAVYKALNEQHVLLEGTLLKPNMITPEVIAEHTVTALRRTVPPAVPGIVFLSGGQSEEEATQNLNAMNKLQVLKPWTLSFSFGRALQQSTLKTWGGKKENIGKAQEAFLTRCKANSDATLGKYTPSSASGGLASESLFVKGYKY
;
A
#
# COMPACT_ATOMS: atom_id res chain seq x y z
N MET A 1 -56.42 -2.02 -25.84
CA MET A 1 -56.91 -2.44 -27.17
C MET A 1 -55.85 -3.35 -27.80
N VAL A 2 -56.13 -4.66 -27.85
CA VAL A 2 -55.67 -5.73 -28.79
C VAL A 2 -54.14 -5.93 -28.93
N SER A 3 -53.46 -6.94 -28.33
CA SER A 3 -53.51 -8.44 -28.44
C SER A 3 -52.97 -8.98 -29.79
N LEU A 4 -51.79 -9.61 -29.91
CA LEU A 4 -51.28 -10.94 -29.50
C LEU A 4 -51.77 -12.16 -30.33
N GLY A 5 -50.80 -13.03 -30.68
CA GLY A 5 -50.90 -14.44 -31.12
C GLY A 5 -49.62 -14.86 -31.89
N MET A 6 -48.56 -15.44 -31.29
CA MET A 6 -48.33 -16.82 -30.79
C MET A 6 -48.52 -17.96 -31.81
N GLU A 7 -47.43 -18.70 -32.07
CA GLU A 7 -47.24 -20.19 -32.06
C GLU A 7 -46.00 -20.54 -32.92
N SER A 8 -45.24 -21.63 -32.83
CA SER A 8 -44.77 -22.61 -31.83
C SER A 8 -44.17 -23.79 -32.64
N LYS A 9 -43.22 -24.55 -32.03
CA LYS A 9 -42.62 -25.84 -32.46
C LYS A 9 -41.38 -25.78 -33.37
N SER A 10 -40.40 -26.68 -33.29
CA SER A 10 -39.79 -27.49 -32.21
C SER A 10 -38.54 -28.14 -32.85
N VAL A 11 -37.42 -28.17 -32.13
CA VAL A 11 -36.05 -28.45 -32.61
C VAL A 11 -35.76 -29.95 -32.82
N ALA A 12 -36.72 -30.71 -33.35
CA ALA A 12 -36.54 -32.15 -33.61
C ALA A 12 -36.28 -32.49 -35.09
N ASP A 13 -36.23 -31.49 -35.97
CA ASP A 13 -35.81 -31.63 -37.36
C ASP A 13 -34.40 -31.06 -37.49
N LEU A 14 -33.38 -31.93 -37.57
CA LEU A 14 -32.10 -31.78 -38.30
C LEU A 14 -30.95 -32.66 -37.79
N ILE A 15 -31.21 -33.79 -37.12
CA ILE A 15 -30.18 -34.84 -36.94
C ILE A 15 -30.68 -36.13 -37.58
N GLU A 16 -30.41 -36.25 -38.88
CA GLU A 16 -30.58 -37.50 -39.63
C GLU A 16 -29.36 -37.70 -40.52
N ALA A 17 -28.64 -38.80 -40.27
CA ALA A 17 -27.98 -39.58 -41.31
C ALA A 17 -27.78 -41.01 -40.78
N SER A 18 -28.92 -41.73 -40.73
CA SER A 18 -29.11 -43.12 -41.13
C SER A 18 -27.86 -44.04 -41.17
N SER A 19 -27.76 -44.98 -40.22
CA SER A 19 -28.24 -46.39 -40.30
C SER A 19 -27.16 -47.35 -40.82
N GLY A 20 -26.57 -48.19 -39.94
CA GLY A 20 -26.90 -49.62 -39.80
C GLY A 20 -25.75 -50.46 -40.40
N VAL A 21 -25.33 -51.63 -39.91
CA VAL A 21 -26.07 -52.82 -39.45
C VAL A 21 -25.05 -53.81 -38.83
N HIS A 22 -25.38 -54.35 -37.63
CA HIS A 22 -25.18 -55.73 -37.07
C HIS A 22 -23.82 -56.47 -37.13
N PHE A 23 -23.48 -57.48 -36.30
CA PHE A 23 -23.82 -58.00 -34.96
C PHE A 23 -22.98 -59.28 -34.79
N SER A 24 -22.51 -59.58 -33.57
CA SER A 24 -22.19 -60.90 -32.97
C SER A 24 -21.04 -60.70 -31.97
N GLY A 25 -21.11 -60.97 -30.67
CA GLY A 25 -22.06 -61.76 -29.88
C GLY A 25 -21.32 -62.94 -29.28
N PHE A 26 -20.90 -62.87 -28.00
CA PHE A 26 -20.83 -64.04 -27.12
C PHE A 26 -21.00 -63.62 -25.64
N HIS A 27 -22.04 -64.21 -25.06
CA HIS A 27 -22.53 -64.14 -23.69
C HIS A 27 -21.62 -64.82 -22.67
N MET A 28 -21.74 -64.41 -21.40
CA MET A 28 -22.04 -65.34 -20.29
C MET A 28 -22.91 -64.62 -19.24
N ASN A 29 -24.08 -65.21 -19.00
CA ASN A 29 -25.17 -64.75 -18.12
C ASN A 29 -25.06 -65.32 -16.70
N GLY A 30 -25.71 -64.63 -15.76
CA GLY A 30 -26.23 -65.11 -14.47
C GLY A 30 -26.37 -63.91 -13.52
N LEU A 31 -27.54 -63.35 -13.20
CA LEU A 31 -28.88 -63.93 -12.98
C LEU A 31 -30.00 -62.90 -13.25
N GLN A 32 -31.14 -63.42 -13.74
CA GLN A 32 -32.49 -62.82 -13.96
C GLN A 32 -33.17 -62.35 -12.64
N GLU A 33 -34.22 -61.52 -12.57
CA GLU A 33 -35.04 -60.70 -13.48
C GLU A 33 -35.95 -59.82 -12.58
N ARG A 34 -36.25 -58.57 -12.97
CA ARG A 34 -37.62 -58.01 -13.00
C ARG A 34 -37.67 -56.61 -13.64
N HIS A 35 -38.31 -56.60 -14.82
CA HIS A 35 -39.08 -55.56 -15.51
C HIS A 35 -38.86 -54.05 -15.25
N SER A 36 -38.29 -53.42 -16.29
CA SER A 36 -38.76 -52.26 -17.03
C SER A 36 -39.89 -51.38 -16.45
N GLY A 37 -39.52 -50.16 -16.07
CA GLY A 37 -40.35 -48.97 -16.10
C GLY A 37 -39.42 -47.78 -16.35
N VAL A 38 -39.60 -47.10 -17.48
CA VAL A 38 -38.91 -45.85 -17.79
C VAL A 38 -39.46 -44.80 -16.82
N GLU A 39 -38.64 -44.33 -15.89
CA GLU A 39 -38.88 -43.07 -15.18
C GLU A 39 -37.75 -42.09 -15.48
N GLN A 40 -38.19 -40.93 -15.94
CA GLN A 40 -37.40 -39.72 -16.14
C GLN A 40 -36.60 -39.40 -14.88
N ALA A 41 -35.33 -39.03 -15.04
CA ALA A 41 -34.54 -38.46 -13.96
C ALA A 41 -35.19 -37.14 -13.52
N THR A 42 -35.97 -37.23 -12.44
CA THR A 42 -36.54 -36.09 -11.73
C THR A 42 -35.42 -35.20 -11.23
N THR A 43 -35.34 -34.01 -11.81
CA THR A 43 -34.83 -32.80 -11.17
C THR A 43 -35.67 -32.53 -9.91
N SER A 44 -35.31 -33.11 -8.77
CA SER A 44 -35.82 -32.69 -7.46
C SER A 44 -34.98 -33.28 -6.33
N ALA A 45 -33.96 -32.52 -5.93
CA ALA A 45 -33.40 -32.38 -4.59
C ALA A 45 -31.92 -32.03 -4.78
N ALA A 46 -31.63 -30.73 -4.81
CA ALA A 46 -30.38 -30.29 -4.25
C ALA A 46 -30.39 -30.76 -2.79
N ASP A 47 -29.66 -31.84 -2.48
CA ASP A 47 -29.29 -32.09 -1.09
C ASP A 47 -28.40 -30.92 -0.68
N ASN A 48 -29.04 -29.91 -0.09
CA ASN A 48 -28.38 -28.90 0.72
C ASN A 48 -27.59 -29.65 1.79
N ILE A 49 -26.30 -29.89 1.56
CA ILE A 49 -25.38 -30.26 2.62
C ILE A 49 -25.24 -29.01 3.50
N VAL A 50 -26.17 -28.85 4.44
CA VAL A 50 -26.04 -27.87 5.52
C VAL A 50 -24.90 -28.40 6.40
N MET A 51 -23.70 -27.83 6.21
CA MET A 51 -22.54 -28.14 7.05
C MET A 51 -22.89 -27.79 8.50
N GLN A 52 -23.09 -28.82 9.34
CA GLN A 52 -23.34 -28.59 10.77
C GLN A 52 -22.08 -28.04 11.43
N PRO A 53 -22.20 -27.04 12.32
CA PRO A 53 -21.05 -26.43 12.96
C PRO A 53 -20.40 -27.36 13.97
N PHE A 54 -19.09 -27.26 14.10
CA PHE A 54 -18.28 -28.01 15.05
C PHE A 54 -18.35 -27.36 16.44
N VAL A 55 -19.03 -28.01 17.38
CA VAL A 55 -19.27 -27.49 18.74
C VAL A 55 -18.20 -27.99 19.71
N ILE A 56 -17.55 -27.07 20.41
CA ILE A 56 -16.52 -27.33 21.41
C ILE A 56 -17.03 -26.88 22.77
N GLY A 57 -17.14 -27.80 23.72
CA GLY A 57 -17.44 -27.45 25.11
C GLY A 57 -16.16 -27.25 25.92
N VAL A 58 -16.04 -26.13 26.62
CA VAL A 58 -14.92 -25.83 27.54
C VAL A 58 -15.43 -25.66 28.97
N ALA A 59 -15.19 -26.67 29.82
CA ALA A 59 -15.64 -26.72 31.20
C ALA A 59 -14.47 -26.66 32.22
N GLY A 60 -14.79 -26.52 33.50
CA GLY A 60 -13.81 -26.41 34.59
C GLY A 60 -14.23 -25.44 35.69
N GLY A 61 -13.55 -25.52 36.84
CA GLY A 61 -13.90 -24.72 38.01
C GLY A 61 -13.84 -23.20 37.81
N ALA A 62 -14.54 -22.44 38.66
CA ALA A 62 -14.38 -20.99 38.69
C ALA A 62 -12.90 -20.60 38.85
N ALA A 63 -12.44 -19.60 38.07
CA ALA A 63 -11.06 -19.15 38.01
C ALA A 63 -10.00 -20.20 37.57
N SER A 64 -10.40 -21.30 36.92
CA SER A 64 -9.45 -22.30 36.38
C SER A 64 -8.68 -21.82 35.15
N GLY A 65 -9.19 -20.82 34.42
CA GLY A 65 -8.59 -20.31 33.19
C GLY A 65 -9.33 -20.69 31.90
N LYS A 66 -10.58 -21.19 31.99
CA LYS A 66 -11.45 -21.50 30.83
C LYS A 66 -11.51 -20.35 29.82
N THR A 67 -11.89 -19.16 30.26
CA THR A 67 -12.00 -17.97 29.40
C THR A 67 -10.67 -17.68 28.71
N THR A 68 -9.55 -17.78 29.43
CA THR A 68 -8.20 -17.62 28.85
C THR A 68 -7.90 -18.67 27.79
N VAL A 69 -8.23 -19.94 28.02
CA VAL A 69 -8.08 -21.02 27.02
C VAL A 69 -8.95 -20.73 25.79
N CYS A 70 -10.21 -20.35 25.97
CA CYS A 70 -11.11 -19.99 24.87
C CYS A 70 -10.57 -18.80 24.07
N ASP A 71 -10.15 -17.74 24.75
CA ASP A 71 -9.59 -16.54 24.13
C ASP A 71 -8.33 -16.88 23.33
N MET A 72 -7.46 -17.74 23.86
CA MET A 72 -6.26 -18.18 23.14
C MET A 72 -6.59 -19.07 21.94
N ILE A 73 -7.57 -19.97 22.05
CA ILE A 73 -8.04 -20.77 20.91
C ILE A 73 -8.62 -19.85 19.83
N ILE A 74 -9.48 -18.90 20.19
CA ILE A 74 -10.10 -17.93 19.26
C ILE A 74 -9.02 -17.06 18.61
N GLN A 75 -8.08 -16.55 19.41
CA GLN A 75 -6.96 -15.75 18.93
C GLN A 75 -6.11 -16.54 17.94
N GLN A 76 -5.73 -17.78 18.24
CA GLN A 76 -4.87 -18.59 17.37
C GLN A 76 -5.60 -19.14 16.13
N LEU A 77 -6.92 -19.35 16.20
CA LEU A 77 -7.70 -19.74 15.03
C LEU A 77 -7.82 -18.60 14.01
N HIS A 78 -7.73 -17.33 14.42
CA HIS A 78 -7.81 -16.15 13.56
C HIS A 78 -9.03 -16.14 12.61
N ASP A 79 -10.11 -16.82 12.99
CA ASP A 79 -11.24 -17.14 12.11
C ASP A 79 -12.58 -16.56 12.60
N GLN A 80 -13.15 -15.67 11.78
CA GLN A 80 -14.57 -15.25 11.65
C GLN A 80 -15.64 -16.31 11.91
N ARG A 81 -15.26 -17.57 11.65
CA ARG A 81 -16.12 -18.74 11.66
C ARG A 81 -16.13 -19.42 13.03
N VAL A 82 -15.64 -18.76 14.08
CA VAL A 82 -15.71 -19.22 15.47
C VAL A 82 -16.54 -18.24 16.30
N VAL A 83 -17.51 -18.75 17.06
CA VAL A 83 -18.31 -17.95 17.98
C VAL A 83 -18.31 -18.51 19.39
N LEU A 84 -18.18 -17.62 20.39
CA LEU A 84 -18.19 -17.97 21.81
C LEU A 84 -19.57 -17.76 22.42
N VAL A 85 -20.16 -18.82 22.96
CA VAL A 85 -21.37 -18.81 23.78
C VAL A 85 -20.97 -19.09 25.22
N ASN A 86 -21.34 -18.20 26.15
CA ASN A 86 -21.01 -18.34 27.55
C ASN A 86 -22.25 -18.82 28.33
N GLN A 87 -22.09 -19.82 29.19
CA GLN A 87 -23.15 -20.35 30.06
C GLN A 87 -23.71 -19.28 31.01
N ASP A 88 -22.88 -18.32 31.46
CA ASP A 88 -23.27 -17.22 32.34
C ASP A 88 -24.38 -16.34 31.72
N SER A 89 -24.54 -16.35 30.40
CA SER A 89 -25.67 -15.67 29.74
C SER A 89 -27.03 -16.27 30.14
N PHE A 90 -27.07 -17.51 30.61
CA PHE A 90 -28.30 -18.28 30.81
C PHE A 90 -28.67 -18.42 32.29
N TYR A 91 -28.16 -17.56 33.18
CA TYR A 91 -28.67 -17.49 34.56
C TYR A 91 -30.16 -17.11 34.60
N HIS A 92 -30.91 -17.72 35.52
CA HIS A 92 -32.26 -17.27 35.84
C HIS A 92 -32.23 -15.87 36.47
N ASN A 93 -33.27 -15.08 36.19
CA ASN A 93 -33.46 -13.81 36.88
C ASN A 93 -33.86 -14.11 38.33
N LEU A 94 -33.26 -13.41 39.30
CA LEU A 94 -33.63 -13.59 40.71
C LEU A 94 -35.02 -13.02 40.98
N THR A 95 -35.81 -13.73 41.80
CA THR A 95 -37.04 -13.15 42.36
C THR A 95 -36.71 -12.00 43.33
N PRO A 96 -37.67 -11.11 43.65
CA PRO A 96 -37.45 -10.07 44.65
C PRO A 96 -36.93 -10.61 46.00
N GLU A 97 -37.40 -11.78 46.42
CA GLU A 97 -37.01 -12.44 47.67
C GLU A 97 -35.59 -13.04 47.61
N GLU A 98 -35.19 -13.58 46.46
CA GLU A 98 -33.83 -14.08 46.22
C GLU A 98 -32.83 -12.95 46.07
N HIS A 99 -33.22 -11.86 45.40
CA HIS A 99 -32.42 -10.66 45.26
C HIS A 99 -32.14 -10.01 46.62
N ALA A 100 -33.13 -9.98 47.53
CA ALA A 100 -32.94 -9.50 48.90
C ALA A 100 -31.94 -10.36 49.70
N ARG A 101 -31.78 -11.64 49.34
CA ARG A 101 -30.86 -12.60 49.98
C ARG A 101 -29.80 -13.12 49.01
N VAL A 102 -29.31 -12.26 48.12
CA VAL A 102 -28.39 -12.68 47.04
C VAL A 102 -27.07 -13.28 47.54
N HIS A 103 -26.66 -12.92 48.76
CA HIS A 103 -25.48 -13.48 49.44
C HIS A 103 -25.69 -14.94 49.91
N GLU A 104 -26.92 -15.44 49.88
CA GLU A 104 -27.29 -16.83 50.16
C GLU A 104 -27.60 -17.65 48.91
N TYR A 105 -27.61 -17.01 47.72
CA TYR A 105 -27.92 -17.68 46.46
C TYR A 105 -26.69 -18.37 45.86
N ASN A 106 -26.82 -19.64 45.48
CA ASN A 106 -25.73 -20.43 44.91
C ASN A 106 -25.71 -20.36 43.37
N PHE A 107 -24.93 -19.43 42.83
CA PHE A 107 -24.71 -19.28 41.38
C PHE A 107 -23.90 -20.42 40.74
N ASP A 108 -23.30 -21.31 41.53
CA ASP A 108 -22.54 -22.45 41.05
C ASP A 108 -23.36 -23.76 41.12
N HIS A 109 -24.68 -23.70 41.39
CA HIS A 109 -25.60 -24.83 41.36
C HIS A 109 -26.24 -25.02 39.96
N PRO A 110 -26.50 -26.26 39.49
CA PRO A 110 -27.19 -26.51 38.21
C PRO A 110 -28.51 -25.74 38.03
N ASP A 111 -29.33 -25.67 39.08
CA ASP A 111 -30.64 -24.99 39.07
C ASP A 111 -30.55 -23.46 38.89
N ALA A 112 -29.35 -22.87 38.95
CA ALA A 112 -29.18 -21.44 38.69
C ALA A 112 -29.31 -21.11 37.18
N PHE A 113 -29.22 -22.11 36.29
CA PHE A 113 -29.15 -21.92 34.84
C PHE A 113 -30.40 -22.42 34.11
N ASP A 114 -30.89 -21.58 33.19
CA ASP A 114 -31.94 -21.92 32.22
C ASP A 114 -31.36 -22.81 31.10
N THR A 115 -31.24 -24.09 31.40
CA THR A 115 -30.66 -25.09 30.49
C THR A 115 -31.51 -25.31 29.25
N GLU A 116 -32.84 -25.17 29.35
CA GLU A 116 -33.75 -25.28 28.19
C GLU A 116 -33.50 -24.15 27.18
N LYS A 117 -33.31 -22.92 27.66
CA LYS A 117 -32.98 -21.79 26.80
C LYS A 117 -31.60 -21.92 26.17
N LEU A 118 -30.62 -22.48 26.89
CA LEU A 118 -29.31 -22.80 26.34
C LEU A 118 -29.42 -23.84 25.21
N LEU A 119 -30.14 -24.95 25.43
CA LEU A 119 -30.37 -26.01 24.44
C LEU A 119 -31.05 -25.44 23.18
N ALA A 120 -32.14 -24.69 23.35
CA ALA A 120 -32.87 -24.07 22.25
C ALA A 120 -32.01 -23.08 21.45
N SER A 121 -31.12 -22.34 22.13
CA SER A 121 -30.18 -21.42 21.47
C SER A 121 -29.12 -22.16 20.66
N MET A 122 -28.55 -23.22 21.22
CA MET A 122 -27.53 -24.02 20.56
C MET A 122 -28.10 -24.81 19.37
N GLU A 123 -29.33 -25.31 19.47
CA GLU A 123 -30.00 -26.02 18.37
C GLU A 123 -30.26 -25.09 17.17
N LYS A 124 -30.73 -23.86 17.42
CA LYS A 124 -30.88 -22.84 16.37
C LYS A 124 -29.54 -22.53 15.68
N LEU A 125 -28.47 -22.34 16.45
CA LEU A 125 -27.14 -22.10 15.89
C LEU A 125 -26.63 -23.30 15.07
N ARG A 126 -26.87 -24.54 15.52
CA ARG A 126 -26.55 -25.77 14.78
C ARG A 126 -27.30 -25.89 13.45
N ASN A 127 -28.51 -25.35 13.40
CA ASN A 127 -29.35 -25.31 12.20
C ASN A 127 -29.09 -24.08 11.31
N GLY A 128 -28.00 -23.33 11.54
CA GLY A 128 -27.65 -22.19 10.71
C GLY A 128 -28.52 -20.94 10.95
N GLN A 129 -29.19 -20.84 12.10
CA GLN A 129 -30.04 -19.70 12.45
C GLN A 129 -29.38 -18.80 13.50
N ALA A 130 -29.41 -17.48 13.27
CA ALA A 130 -28.90 -16.52 14.24
C ALA A 130 -29.81 -16.43 15.49
N VAL A 131 -29.19 -16.23 16.67
CA VAL A 131 -29.87 -16.23 17.98
C VAL A 131 -29.50 -14.99 18.79
N ASP A 132 -30.48 -14.43 19.49
CA ASP A 132 -30.26 -13.35 20.45
C ASP A 132 -29.95 -13.92 21.84
N ILE A 133 -28.66 -14.02 22.15
CA ILE A 133 -28.21 -14.55 23.44
C ILE A 133 -28.31 -13.45 24.50
N PRO A 134 -29.00 -13.69 25.63
CA PRO A 134 -29.08 -12.73 26.72
C PRO A 134 -27.69 -12.41 27.30
N LYS A 135 -27.56 -11.23 27.89
CA LYS A 135 -26.40 -10.83 28.69
C LYS A 135 -26.87 -10.65 30.13
N TYR A 136 -26.43 -11.55 31.00
CA TYR A 136 -26.74 -11.48 32.42
C TYR A 136 -25.90 -10.39 33.09
N ASP A 137 -26.56 -9.46 33.78
CA ASP A 137 -25.89 -8.40 34.52
C ASP A 137 -25.82 -8.75 36.01
N PHE A 138 -24.64 -9.07 36.52
CA PHE A 138 -24.40 -9.39 37.93
C PHE A 138 -24.57 -8.20 38.89
N LYS A 139 -24.84 -6.99 38.40
CA LYS A 139 -25.22 -5.84 39.24
C LYS A 139 -26.73 -5.78 39.47
N SER A 140 -27.51 -6.03 38.42
CA SER A 140 -28.98 -6.00 38.47
C SER A 140 -29.63 -7.38 38.60
N TYR A 141 -28.84 -8.45 38.50
CA TYR A 141 -29.23 -9.86 38.54
C TYR A 141 -30.33 -10.23 37.54
N LYS A 142 -30.31 -9.56 36.38
CA LYS A 142 -31.31 -9.69 35.31
C LYS A 142 -30.68 -9.73 33.92
N ASN A 143 -31.39 -10.39 33.01
CA ASN A 143 -31.12 -10.41 31.58
C ASN A 143 -31.76 -9.21 30.88
N ASN A 144 -31.10 -8.04 30.89
CA ASN A 144 -31.66 -6.79 30.36
C ASN A 144 -31.22 -6.45 28.93
N GLN A 145 -30.17 -7.10 28.43
CA GLN A 145 -29.60 -6.84 27.11
C GLN A 145 -29.41 -8.15 26.35
N HIS A 146 -29.44 -8.08 25.03
CA HIS A 146 -29.20 -9.23 24.16
C HIS A 146 -28.04 -8.94 23.21
N ARG A 147 -27.24 -9.97 22.94
CA ARG A 147 -26.20 -9.98 21.92
C ARG A 147 -26.65 -10.90 20.79
N ARG A 148 -26.80 -10.35 19.59
CA ARG A 148 -27.04 -11.15 18.39
C ARG A 148 -25.81 -12.00 18.08
N VAL A 149 -26.02 -13.31 17.97
CA VAL A 149 -24.99 -14.30 17.64
C VAL A 149 -25.35 -14.93 16.30
N ASN A 150 -24.51 -14.73 15.31
CA ASN A 150 -24.68 -15.31 13.98
C ASN A 150 -24.16 -16.76 13.96
N PRO A 151 -24.71 -17.62 13.07
CA PRO A 151 -24.16 -18.95 12.83
C PRO A 151 -22.69 -18.89 12.44
N SER A 152 -21.93 -19.91 12.83
CA SER A 152 -20.48 -19.99 12.64
C SER A 152 -20.07 -21.44 12.51
N ASP A 153 -19.02 -21.74 11.73
CA ASP A 153 -18.56 -23.12 11.50
C ASP A 153 -18.03 -23.80 12.78
N VAL A 154 -17.60 -23.03 13.78
CA VAL A 154 -17.24 -23.49 15.12
C VAL A 154 -18.01 -22.72 16.18
N ILE A 155 -18.58 -23.43 17.14
CA ILE A 155 -19.21 -22.83 18.30
C ILE A 155 -18.45 -23.29 19.55
N ILE A 156 -17.82 -22.37 20.26
CA ILE A 156 -17.23 -22.64 21.58
C ILE A 156 -18.29 -22.33 22.64
N LEU A 157 -18.74 -23.35 23.35
CA LEU A 157 -19.61 -23.22 24.52
C LEU A 157 -18.75 -23.30 25.78
N GLU A 158 -18.63 -22.20 26.53
CA GLU A 158 -17.83 -22.11 27.75
C GLU A 158 -18.71 -21.96 28.98
N GLY A 159 -18.38 -22.67 30.07
CA GLY A 159 -19.09 -22.51 31.34
C GLY A 159 -18.60 -23.47 32.42
N ILE A 160 -19.03 -23.24 33.66
CA ILE A 160 -18.61 -24.08 34.80
C ILE A 160 -19.34 -25.44 34.83
N LEU A 161 -20.55 -25.53 34.28
CA LEU A 161 -21.46 -26.68 34.42
C LEU A 161 -21.98 -27.22 33.08
N ILE A 162 -21.42 -26.80 31.95
CA ILE A 162 -21.88 -27.24 30.62
C ILE A 162 -21.76 -28.75 30.37
N PHE A 163 -21.00 -29.48 31.20
CA PHE A 163 -20.89 -30.95 31.14
C PHE A 163 -21.82 -31.68 32.12
N HIS A 164 -22.59 -30.95 32.94
CA HIS A 164 -23.50 -31.55 33.93
C HIS A 164 -24.69 -32.24 33.25
N ASP A 165 -25.40 -31.54 32.34
CA ASP A 165 -26.56 -32.08 31.62
C ASP A 165 -26.11 -32.96 30.42
N PRO A 166 -26.60 -34.20 30.27
CA PRO A 166 -26.28 -35.08 29.13
C PRO A 166 -26.69 -34.47 27.78
N ARG A 167 -27.82 -33.77 27.70
CA ARG A 167 -28.34 -33.21 26.45
C ARG A 167 -27.42 -32.13 25.90
N VAL A 168 -26.85 -31.31 26.79
CA VAL A 168 -25.88 -30.27 26.42
C VAL A 168 -24.57 -30.91 25.93
N ARG A 169 -24.14 -32.03 26.54
CA ARG A 169 -22.95 -32.78 26.12
C ARG A 169 -23.10 -33.41 24.74
N GLU A 170 -24.29 -33.90 24.39
CA GLU A 170 -24.58 -34.51 23.09
C GLU A 170 -24.50 -33.51 21.93
N LEU A 171 -24.64 -32.21 22.20
CA LEU A 171 -24.45 -31.17 21.20
C LEU A 171 -22.96 -30.96 20.83
N MET A 172 -22.03 -31.41 21.67
CA MET A 172 -20.60 -31.10 21.54
C MET A 172 -19.85 -32.18 20.76
N ASN A 173 -19.08 -31.76 19.77
CA ASN A 173 -18.15 -32.61 19.04
C ASN A 173 -16.82 -32.83 19.79
N MET A 174 -16.42 -31.89 20.66
CA MET A 174 -15.22 -31.97 21.49
C MET A 174 -15.47 -31.39 22.88
N LYS A 175 -15.03 -32.07 23.93
CA LYS A 175 -15.22 -31.70 25.34
C LYS A 175 -13.87 -31.49 26.02
N ILE A 176 -13.55 -30.24 26.35
CA ILE A 176 -12.31 -29.83 27.00
C ILE A 176 -12.59 -29.49 28.46
N PHE A 177 -11.82 -30.04 29.39
CA PHE A 177 -11.86 -29.68 30.80
C PHE A 177 -10.56 -28.99 31.23
N VAL A 178 -10.67 -27.76 31.73
CA VAL A 178 -9.54 -26.98 32.23
C VAL A 178 -9.32 -27.27 33.71
N ASP A 179 -8.21 -27.95 33.99
CA ASP A 179 -7.86 -28.48 35.31
C ASP A 179 -6.75 -27.66 35.96
N THR A 180 -7.10 -27.01 37.07
CA THR A 180 -6.21 -26.10 37.80
C THR A 180 -6.43 -26.31 39.30
N ASP A 181 -5.34 -26.34 40.05
CA ASP A 181 -5.34 -26.60 41.49
C ASP A 181 -6.23 -25.61 42.26
N ALA A 182 -6.83 -26.09 43.36
CA ALA A 182 -7.85 -25.35 44.09
C ALA A 182 -7.32 -24.05 44.73
N ASP A 183 -6.08 -24.08 45.19
CA ASP A 183 -5.35 -22.94 45.76
C ASP A 183 -5.04 -21.88 44.70
N VAL A 184 -4.58 -22.28 43.51
CA VAL A 184 -4.35 -21.38 42.37
C VAL A 184 -5.65 -20.73 41.93
N ARG A 185 -6.74 -21.50 41.83
CA ARG A 185 -8.08 -20.97 41.51
C ARG A 185 -8.55 -19.98 42.57
N LEU A 186 -8.37 -20.30 43.85
CA LEU A 186 -8.73 -19.40 44.95
C LEU A 186 -7.93 -18.10 44.89
N ALA A 187 -6.61 -18.17 44.71
CA ALA A 187 -5.74 -17.00 44.61
C ALA A 187 -6.15 -16.10 43.42
N ARG A 188 -6.43 -16.70 42.25
CA ARG A 188 -6.94 -15.98 41.07
C ARG A 188 -8.30 -15.33 41.35
N ARG A 189 -9.20 -16.02 42.05
CA ARG A 189 -10.53 -15.50 42.42
C ARG A 189 -10.45 -14.34 43.40
N ILE A 190 -9.62 -14.45 44.44
CA ILE A 190 -9.38 -13.37 45.41
C ILE A 190 -8.90 -12.13 44.65
N ARG A 191 -7.83 -12.26 43.86
CA ARG A 191 -7.29 -11.14 43.09
C ARG A 191 -8.33 -10.50 42.17
N ARG A 192 -9.09 -11.29 41.43
CA ARG A 192 -10.13 -10.79 40.52
C ARG A 192 -11.24 -10.07 41.28
N ASP A 193 -11.81 -10.69 42.31
CA ASP A 193 -12.99 -10.17 42.98
C ASP A 193 -12.65 -8.99 43.94
N THR A 194 -11.43 -8.90 44.46
CA THR A 194 -10.99 -7.77 45.28
C THR A 194 -10.54 -6.58 44.44
N VAL A 195 -9.72 -6.80 43.40
CA VAL A 195 -9.17 -5.72 42.56
C VAL A 195 -10.17 -5.22 41.53
N GLU A 196 -10.89 -6.12 40.85
CA GLU A 196 -11.77 -5.73 39.74
C GLU A 196 -13.20 -5.46 40.19
N LYS A 197 -13.66 -6.10 41.27
CA LYS A 197 -15.05 -5.98 41.77
C LYS A 197 -15.17 -5.26 43.12
N ASN A 198 -14.06 -4.75 43.68
CA ASN A 198 -14.01 -4.04 44.96
C ASN A 198 -14.70 -4.80 46.11
N ARG A 199 -14.61 -6.13 46.13
CA ARG A 199 -15.17 -6.95 47.21
C ARG A 199 -14.17 -7.11 48.35
N ASP A 200 -14.69 -7.19 49.57
CA ASP A 200 -13.91 -7.53 50.75
C ASP A 200 -13.39 -8.99 50.68
N ILE A 201 -12.14 -9.22 51.11
CA ILE A 201 -11.48 -10.53 51.07
C ILE A 201 -12.24 -11.55 51.93
N GLY A 202 -12.70 -11.16 53.12
CA GLY A 202 -13.46 -12.03 54.01
C GLY A 202 -14.73 -12.54 53.33
N THR A 203 -15.47 -11.64 52.66
CA THR A 203 -16.69 -12.00 51.92
C THR A 203 -16.41 -12.97 50.76
N VAL A 204 -15.27 -12.82 50.06
CA VAL A 204 -14.86 -13.73 48.98
C VAL A 204 -14.50 -15.11 49.52
N LEU A 205 -13.80 -15.19 50.66
CA LEU A 205 -13.44 -16.45 51.32
C LEU A 205 -14.68 -17.19 51.87
N ASP A 206 -15.61 -16.46 52.47
CA ASP A 206 -16.87 -17.00 52.96
C ASP A 206 -17.71 -17.56 51.81
N GLN A 207 -17.86 -16.81 50.72
CA GLN A 207 -18.57 -17.28 49.52
C GLN A 207 -17.89 -18.51 48.90
N TYR A 208 -16.55 -18.52 48.87
CA TYR A 208 -15.79 -19.65 48.35
C TYR A 208 -16.03 -20.93 49.15
N SER A 209 -15.96 -20.82 50.48
CA SER A 209 -16.13 -21.96 51.38
C SER A 209 -17.57 -22.45 51.42
N LYS A 210 -18.53 -21.53 51.38
CA LYS A 210 -19.97 -21.82 51.47
C LYS A 210 -20.56 -22.41 50.19
N PHE A 211 -20.14 -21.92 49.02
CA PHE A 211 -20.78 -22.26 47.74
C PHE A 211 -19.82 -22.78 46.68
N VAL A 212 -18.72 -22.08 46.42
CA VAL A 212 -17.88 -22.34 45.23
C VAL A 212 -17.12 -23.67 45.34
N LYS A 213 -16.51 -23.95 46.50
CA LYS A 213 -15.76 -25.19 46.70
C LYS A 213 -16.68 -26.42 46.76
N PRO A 214 -17.78 -26.42 47.55
CA PRO A 214 -18.76 -27.51 47.51
C PRO A 214 -19.33 -27.74 46.12
N ALA A 215 -19.78 -26.69 45.41
CA ALA A 215 -20.31 -26.83 44.07
C ALA A 215 -19.28 -27.37 43.06
N PHE A 216 -18.00 -27.00 43.22
CA PHE A 216 -16.94 -27.57 42.43
C PHE A 216 -16.78 -29.08 42.68
N ASP A 217 -16.78 -29.51 43.93
CA ASP A 217 -16.60 -30.92 44.28
C ASP A 217 -17.81 -31.78 43.89
N ASP A 218 -19.03 -31.25 44.09
CA ASP A 218 -20.28 -31.98 43.91
C ASP A 218 -20.74 -32.02 42.45
N PHE A 219 -20.58 -30.92 41.70
CA PHE A 219 -21.18 -30.77 40.37
C PHE A 219 -20.17 -30.59 39.24
N ILE A 220 -19.04 -29.91 39.47
CA ILE A 220 -18.11 -29.55 38.38
C ILE A 220 -17.04 -30.63 38.17
N LEU A 221 -16.28 -30.96 39.21
CA LEU A 221 -15.17 -31.92 39.16
C LEU A 221 -15.62 -33.31 38.69
N PRO A 222 -16.78 -33.86 39.09
CA PRO A 222 -17.23 -35.16 38.61
C PRO A 222 -17.48 -35.20 37.10
N THR A 223 -17.75 -34.04 36.47
CA THR A 223 -17.97 -33.95 35.02
C THR A 223 -16.68 -34.05 34.21
N LYS A 224 -15.51 -33.92 34.85
CA LYS A 224 -14.18 -34.12 34.23
C LYS A 224 -14.06 -35.48 33.54
N LYS A 225 -14.76 -36.51 34.03
CA LYS A 225 -14.79 -37.85 33.42
C LYS A 225 -15.43 -37.89 32.02
N TYR A 226 -16.18 -36.86 31.64
CA TYR A 226 -16.80 -36.75 30.32
C TYR A 226 -15.95 -35.94 29.34
N ALA A 227 -14.79 -35.43 29.77
CA ALA A 227 -13.91 -34.67 28.91
C ALA A 227 -13.13 -35.59 27.97
N ASP A 228 -13.05 -35.19 26.70
CA ASP A 228 -12.18 -35.81 25.70
C ASP A 228 -10.73 -35.35 25.90
N ILE A 229 -10.53 -34.11 26.37
CA ILE A 229 -9.23 -33.49 26.60
C ILE A 229 -9.20 -32.79 27.95
N ILE A 230 -8.13 -32.99 28.71
CA ILE A 230 -7.87 -32.29 29.98
C ILE A 230 -6.66 -31.38 29.80
N ILE A 231 -6.83 -30.08 30.04
CA ILE A 231 -5.75 -29.10 29.98
C ILE A 231 -5.30 -28.75 31.41
N PRO A 232 -4.13 -29.25 31.86
CA PRO A 232 -3.56 -28.83 33.13
C PRO A 232 -3.00 -27.42 33.01
N ARG A 233 -3.06 -26.64 34.10
CA ARG A 233 -2.52 -25.26 34.20
C ARG A 233 -3.23 -24.22 33.32
N GLY A 234 -4.39 -24.55 32.74
CA GLY A 234 -5.19 -23.61 31.95
C GLY A 234 -4.42 -22.92 30.81
N GLY A 235 -4.54 -21.59 30.74
CA GLY A 235 -3.92 -20.77 29.68
C GLY A 235 -2.38 -20.86 29.62
N ASP A 236 -1.72 -21.31 30.68
CA ASP A 236 -0.26 -21.43 30.72
C ASP A 236 0.25 -22.64 29.90
N ASN A 237 -0.65 -23.52 29.47
CA ASN A 237 -0.31 -24.70 28.66
C ASN A 237 -0.47 -24.45 27.16
N HIS A 238 0.42 -23.61 26.63
CA HIS A 238 0.43 -23.21 25.22
C HIS A 238 0.51 -24.40 24.25
N VAL A 239 1.22 -25.48 24.61
CA VAL A 239 1.36 -26.69 23.78
C VAL A 239 0.03 -27.40 23.59
N ALA A 240 -0.74 -27.58 24.68
CA ALA A 240 -2.06 -28.20 24.59
C ALA A 240 -3.03 -27.35 23.74
N ILE A 241 -2.96 -26.03 23.89
CA ILE A 241 -3.79 -25.10 23.13
C ILE A 241 -3.45 -25.15 21.63
N ASP A 242 -2.16 -25.17 21.27
CA ASP A 242 -1.72 -25.27 19.87
C ASP A 242 -2.21 -26.58 19.21
N LEU A 243 -2.11 -27.72 19.91
CA LEU A 243 -2.62 -29.00 19.40
C LEU A 243 -4.13 -28.98 19.15
N ILE A 244 -4.89 -28.34 20.04
CA ILE A 244 -6.35 -28.17 19.88
C ILE A 244 -6.64 -27.29 18.66
N VAL A 245 -5.92 -26.18 18.51
CA VAL A 245 -6.07 -25.27 17.36
C VAL A 245 -5.75 -25.99 16.05
N GLN A 246 -4.68 -26.79 15.99
CA GLN A 246 -4.34 -27.59 14.81
C GLN A 246 -5.41 -28.64 14.47
N HIS A 247 -6.03 -29.26 15.49
CA HIS A 247 -7.13 -30.18 15.29
C HIS A 247 -8.39 -29.47 14.73
N ILE A 248 -8.73 -28.30 15.26
CA ILE A 248 -9.88 -27.51 14.80
C ILE A 248 -9.65 -27.05 13.36
N ARG A 249 -8.46 -26.54 13.03
CA ARG A 249 -8.07 -26.18 11.65
C ARG A 249 -8.22 -27.37 10.69
N THR A 250 -7.84 -28.56 11.15
CA THR A 250 -8.02 -29.80 10.39
C THR A 250 -9.51 -30.11 10.15
N LYS A 251 -10.37 -29.95 11.16
CA LYS A 251 -11.81 -30.22 11.06
C LYS A 251 -12.58 -29.18 10.24
N LEU A 252 -12.10 -27.94 10.18
CA LEU A 252 -12.68 -26.85 9.41
C LEU A 252 -12.36 -26.87 7.91
N GLY A 253 -11.80 -27.98 7.39
CA GLY A 253 -11.58 -28.16 5.96
C GLY A 253 -10.52 -27.24 5.33
N GLN A 254 -9.86 -26.38 6.11
CA GLN A 254 -8.72 -25.56 5.63
C GLN A 254 -7.53 -26.43 5.17
N HIS A 255 -7.54 -27.75 5.45
CA HIS A 255 -6.46 -28.68 5.14
C HIS A 255 -6.82 -29.94 4.37
N ASP A 256 -8.08 -30.23 4.03
CA ASP A 256 -8.38 -31.51 3.36
C ASP A 256 -7.87 -31.54 1.92
N LEU A 257 -7.99 -30.44 1.17
CA LEU A 257 -7.41 -30.35 -0.18
C LEU A 257 -5.87 -30.32 -0.16
N CYS A 258 -5.23 -29.67 0.81
CA CYS A 258 -3.77 -29.66 0.93
C CYS A 258 -3.19 -31.04 1.33
N LYS A 259 -4.00 -31.88 1.99
CA LYS A 259 -3.65 -33.30 2.26
C LYS A 259 -3.79 -34.18 1.03
N ILE A 260 -4.83 -33.95 0.22
CA ILE A 260 -5.06 -34.69 -1.03
C ILE A 260 -4.06 -34.26 -2.11
N TYR A 261 -3.75 -32.96 -2.17
CA TYR A 261 -2.88 -32.33 -3.14
C TYR A 261 -1.68 -31.71 -2.41
N PRO A 262 -0.56 -32.45 -2.29
CA PRO A 262 0.64 -31.95 -1.60
C PRO A 262 1.30 -30.77 -2.32
N ASN A 263 0.84 -30.46 -3.53
CA ASN A 263 1.29 -29.37 -4.38
C ASN A 263 0.38 -28.13 -4.32
N LEU A 264 -0.58 -28.09 -3.39
CA LEU A 264 -1.40 -26.93 -3.05
C LEU A 264 -0.91 -26.28 -1.74
N TYR A 265 -0.67 -24.98 -1.79
CA TYR A 265 -0.22 -24.17 -0.66
C TYR A 265 -1.21 -23.03 -0.43
N VAL A 266 -1.70 -22.93 0.81
CA VAL A 266 -2.60 -21.85 1.24
C VAL A 266 -1.83 -20.97 2.22
N ILE A 267 -1.82 -19.66 1.96
CA ILE A 267 -1.12 -18.71 2.82
C ILE A 267 -1.80 -18.69 4.19
N HIS A 268 -1.01 -18.59 5.25
CA HIS A 268 -1.54 -18.48 6.60
C HIS A 268 -2.45 -17.25 6.73
N SER A 269 -3.74 -17.49 6.94
CA SER A 269 -4.73 -16.42 7.10
C SER A 269 -4.52 -15.65 8.41
N THR A 270 -4.47 -14.32 8.32
CA THR A 270 -4.37 -13.39 9.46
C THR A 270 -5.55 -12.43 9.45
N PHE A 271 -5.83 -11.72 10.55
CA PHE A 271 -6.88 -10.68 10.57
C PHE A 271 -6.65 -9.59 9.50
N GLN A 272 -5.39 -9.31 9.17
CA GLN A 272 -5.05 -8.34 8.14
C GLN A 272 -5.38 -8.87 6.74
N ILE A 273 -4.99 -10.11 6.42
CA ILE A 273 -5.35 -10.79 5.17
C ILE A 273 -6.87 -10.86 5.02
N ARG A 274 -7.55 -11.27 6.10
CA ARG A 274 -9.00 -11.37 6.15
C ARG A 274 -9.70 -10.02 5.95
N GLY A 275 -9.20 -8.96 6.58
CA GLY A 275 -9.75 -7.61 6.42
C GLY A 275 -9.64 -7.12 4.97
N MET A 276 -8.51 -7.38 4.30
CA MET A 276 -8.35 -7.08 2.88
C MET A 276 -9.32 -7.90 2.03
N HIS A 277 -9.45 -9.18 2.34
CA HIS A 277 -10.42 -10.09 1.74
C HIS A 277 -11.87 -9.62 1.91
N THR A 278 -12.25 -9.06 3.07
CA THR A 278 -13.58 -8.45 3.27
C THR A 278 -13.79 -7.28 2.32
N LEU A 279 -12.80 -6.38 2.21
CA LEU A 279 -12.92 -5.17 1.39
C LEU A 279 -12.98 -5.50 -0.11
N ILE A 280 -12.13 -6.40 -0.60
CA ILE A 280 -12.18 -6.80 -2.02
C ILE A 280 -13.43 -7.63 -2.35
N ARG A 281 -14.15 -8.19 -1.36
CA ARG A 281 -15.42 -8.90 -1.59
C ARG A 281 -16.64 -8.00 -1.52
N ASP A 282 -16.57 -6.91 -0.77
CA ASP A 282 -17.70 -5.99 -0.62
C ASP A 282 -18.00 -5.30 -1.95
N SER A 283 -19.23 -5.45 -2.44
CA SER A 283 -19.73 -4.84 -3.67
C SER A 283 -19.80 -3.31 -3.59
N GLN A 284 -19.83 -2.74 -2.37
CA GLN A 284 -19.84 -1.30 -2.14
C GLN A 284 -18.43 -0.68 -2.07
N THR A 285 -17.38 -1.50 -2.14
CA THR A 285 -16.00 -1.01 -2.09
C THR A 285 -15.67 -0.22 -3.35
N THR A 286 -15.16 1.00 -3.16
CA THR A 286 -14.76 1.87 -4.26
C THR A 286 -13.64 1.23 -5.08
N LYS A 287 -13.54 1.54 -6.38
CA LYS A 287 -12.45 1.04 -7.24
C LYS A 287 -11.07 1.30 -6.64
N HIS A 288 -10.85 2.51 -6.11
CA HIS A 288 -9.57 2.89 -5.50
C HIS A 288 -9.21 1.98 -4.32
N ASP A 289 -10.17 1.75 -3.42
CA ASP A 289 -9.96 0.87 -2.27
C ASP A 289 -9.82 -0.60 -2.69
N PHE A 290 -10.61 -1.06 -3.67
CA PHE A 290 -10.50 -2.41 -4.22
C PHE A 290 -9.08 -2.66 -4.75
N VAL A 291 -8.56 -1.77 -5.60
CA VAL A 291 -7.20 -1.86 -6.15
C VAL A 291 -6.16 -1.82 -5.02
N PHE A 292 -6.29 -0.89 -4.07
CA PHE A 292 -5.36 -0.77 -2.95
C PHE A 292 -5.27 -2.04 -2.10
N TYR A 293 -6.42 -2.62 -1.71
CA TYR A 293 -6.43 -3.83 -0.88
C TYR A 293 -6.11 -5.10 -1.69
N ALA A 294 -6.48 -5.15 -2.97
CA ALA A 294 -6.07 -6.21 -3.89
C ALA A 294 -4.55 -6.24 -4.06
N ASP A 295 -3.90 -5.11 -4.35
CA ASP A 295 -2.44 -5.04 -4.53
C ASP A 295 -1.67 -5.51 -3.29
N ARG A 296 -2.17 -5.14 -2.10
CA ARG A 296 -1.58 -5.60 -0.84
C ARG A 296 -1.69 -7.11 -0.68
N LEU A 297 -2.85 -7.70 -1.00
CA LEU A 297 -3.05 -9.14 -0.93
C LEU A 297 -2.22 -9.88 -1.99
N ILE A 298 -2.18 -9.38 -3.22
CA ILE A 298 -1.35 -9.91 -4.32
C ILE A 298 0.11 -9.95 -3.89
N ARG A 299 0.62 -8.88 -3.25
CA ARG A 299 2.00 -8.85 -2.78
C ARG A 299 2.29 -9.96 -1.77
N LEU A 300 1.36 -10.25 -0.85
CA LEU A 300 1.51 -11.37 0.08
C LEU A 300 1.55 -12.72 -0.64
N VAL A 301 0.70 -12.90 -1.66
CA VAL A 301 0.68 -14.12 -2.49
C VAL A 301 1.97 -14.29 -3.28
N VAL A 302 2.47 -13.22 -3.88
CA VAL A 302 3.74 -13.21 -4.61
C VAL A 302 4.90 -13.58 -3.68
N GLU A 303 5.04 -12.91 -2.53
CA GLU A 303 6.12 -13.18 -1.58
C GLU A 303 6.09 -14.64 -1.09
N HIS A 304 4.91 -15.16 -0.80
CA HIS A 304 4.75 -16.57 -0.42
C HIS A 304 5.13 -17.51 -1.57
N GLY A 305 4.73 -17.18 -2.81
CA GLY A 305 5.09 -17.92 -4.01
C GLY A 305 6.59 -17.99 -4.26
N LEU A 306 7.31 -16.88 -4.03
CA LEU A 306 8.77 -16.83 -4.14
C LEU A 306 9.47 -17.74 -3.12
N GLY A 307 8.86 -17.96 -1.95
CA GLY A 307 9.33 -18.91 -0.94
C GLY A 307 9.34 -20.37 -1.39
N HIS A 308 8.67 -20.72 -2.50
CA HIS A 308 8.65 -22.07 -3.05
C HIS A 308 9.66 -22.32 -4.18
N LEU A 309 10.45 -21.30 -4.54
CA LEU A 309 11.54 -21.43 -5.49
C LEU A 309 12.69 -22.28 -4.89
N PRO A 310 13.50 -22.94 -5.72
CA PRO A 310 14.67 -23.66 -5.22
C PRO A 310 15.71 -22.69 -4.64
N PHE A 311 16.35 -23.08 -3.54
CA PHE A 311 17.40 -22.32 -2.89
C PHE A 311 18.69 -23.14 -2.85
N THR A 312 19.83 -22.46 -2.96
CA THR A 312 21.16 -23.09 -2.79
C THR A 312 21.84 -22.52 -1.57
N GLU A 313 22.38 -23.37 -0.69
CA GLU A 313 23.14 -22.93 0.48
C GLU A 313 24.32 -22.04 0.07
N LYS A 314 24.54 -20.97 0.84
CA LYS A 314 25.61 -20.00 0.59
C LYS A 314 26.12 -19.45 1.91
N GLN A 315 27.44 -19.53 2.09
CA GLN A 315 28.10 -18.87 3.21
C GLN A 315 28.55 -17.47 2.82
N VAL A 316 28.34 -16.51 3.71
CA VAL A 316 28.85 -15.14 3.59
C VAL A 316 29.60 -14.79 4.86
N VAL A 317 30.64 -13.97 4.72
CA VAL A 317 31.29 -13.34 5.87
C VAL A 317 30.53 -12.06 6.18
N THR A 318 30.01 -11.95 7.40
CA THR A 318 29.28 -10.77 7.87
C THR A 318 30.23 -9.59 8.09
N PRO A 319 29.73 -8.35 8.18
CA PRO A 319 30.54 -7.19 8.57
C PRO A 319 31.19 -7.30 9.96
N THR A 320 30.79 -8.27 10.77
CA THR A 320 31.39 -8.60 12.08
C THR A 320 32.41 -9.74 11.98
N GLU A 321 32.87 -10.06 10.76
CA GLU A 321 33.84 -11.12 10.45
C GLU A 321 33.37 -12.53 10.84
N SER A 322 32.08 -12.71 11.11
CA SER A 322 31.48 -14.00 11.44
C SER A 322 30.99 -14.68 10.17
N VAL A 323 31.05 -16.02 10.10
CA VAL A 323 30.49 -16.76 8.97
C VAL A 323 29.00 -16.97 9.20
N TYR A 324 28.17 -16.51 8.26
CA TYR A 324 26.74 -16.78 8.22
C TYR A 324 26.41 -17.74 7.08
N THR A 325 25.76 -18.85 7.43
CA THR A 325 25.26 -19.84 6.46
C THR A 325 23.82 -19.49 6.10
N GLY A 326 23.62 -18.90 4.93
CA GLY A 326 22.33 -18.55 4.37
C GLY A 326 22.05 -19.29 3.06
N VAL A 327 21.21 -18.69 2.21
CA VAL A 327 20.85 -19.24 0.89
C VAL A 327 20.95 -18.17 -0.20
N ASP A 328 21.23 -18.59 -1.43
CA ASP A 328 21.11 -17.77 -2.64
C ASP A 328 19.74 -17.99 -3.29
N PHE A 329 19.18 -16.95 -3.88
CA PHE A 329 17.86 -17.00 -4.52
C PHE A 329 17.95 -17.62 -5.93
N CYS A 330 16.88 -18.31 -6.32
CA CYS A 330 16.74 -18.84 -7.68
C CYS A 330 16.87 -17.71 -8.72
N LYS A 331 17.71 -17.93 -9.73
CA LYS A 331 17.90 -16.99 -10.85
C LYS A 331 16.94 -17.36 -11.99
N ARG A 332 16.83 -16.46 -12.99
CA ARG A 332 16.02 -16.66 -14.21
C ARG A 332 14.52 -16.86 -13.97
N LEU A 333 13.92 -15.96 -13.18
CA LEU A 333 12.47 -15.93 -12.98
C LEU A 333 11.74 -15.28 -14.18
N CYS A 334 10.50 -15.70 -14.39
CA CYS A 334 9.55 -15.07 -15.32
C CYS A 334 8.16 -15.02 -14.68
N GLY A 335 7.51 -13.87 -14.71
CA GLY A 335 6.06 -13.80 -14.52
C GLY A 335 5.35 -14.12 -15.83
N VAL A 336 4.23 -14.83 -15.79
CA VAL A 336 3.36 -15.00 -16.97
C VAL A 336 1.93 -14.67 -16.56
N SER A 337 1.36 -13.59 -17.08
CA SER A 337 -0.01 -13.18 -16.78
C SER A 337 -1.00 -13.79 -17.77
N VAL A 338 -2.11 -14.32 -17.24
CA VAL A 338 -3.28 -14.68 -18.04
C VAL A 338 -4.13 -13.41 -18.21
N ILE A 339 -4.26 -12.94 -19.44
CA ILE A 339 -5.00 -11.72 -19.76
C ILE A 339 -6.51 -11.96 -19.61
N ARG A 340 -7.28 -11.07 -18.97
CA ARG A 340 -6.89 -9.74 -18.41
C ARG A 340 -6.56 -9.76 -16.92
N SER A 341 -7.25 -10.58 -16.13
CA SER A 341 -7.18 -10.56 -14.66
C SER A 341 -5.75 -10.72 -14.11
N GLY A 342 -4.91 -11.56 -14.72
CA GLY A 342 -3.54 -11.79 -14.30
C GLY A 342 -2.61 -10.58 -14.42
N GLU A 343 -2.96 -9.58 -15.24
CA GLU A 343 -2.16 -8.37 -15.41
C GLU A 343 -2.16 -7.50 -14.14
N SER A 344 -3.23 -7.57 -13.35
CA SER A 344 -3.31 -6.90 -12.04
C SER A 344 -2.18 -7.32 -11.10
N MET A 345 -1.66 -8.55 -11.24
CA MET A 345 -0.65 -9.10 -10.35
C MET A 345 0.79 -8.73 -10.75
N GLU A 346 1.00 -8.18 -11.96
CA GLU A 346 2.34 -7.90 -12.49
C GLU A 346 3.09 -6.85 -11.66
N ASN A 347 2.39 -5.83 -11.17
CA ASN A 347 2.99 -4.73 -10.42
C ASN A 347 3.60 -5.22 -9.11
N ALA A 348 2.84 -5.99 -8.34
CA ALA A 348 3.32 -6.61 -7.12
C ALA A 348 4.50 -7.57 -7.40
N LEU A 349 4.42 -8.37 -8.48
CA LEU A 349 5.50 -9.27 -8.85
C LEU A 349 6.82 -8.52 -9.16
N ARG A 350 6.74 -7.42 -9.90
CA ARG A 350 7.92 -6.59 -10.21
C ARG A 350 8.48 -5.87 -8.99
N ALA A 351 7.63 -5.53 -8.03
CA ALA A 351 8.06 -4.94 -6.76
C ALA A 351 8.85 -5.94 -5.90
N CYS A 352 8.48 -7.22 -5.93
CA CYS A 352 9.19 -8.28 -5.20
C CYS A 352 10.44 -8.79 -5.95
N CYS A 353 10.39 -8.86 -7.29
CA CYS A 353 11.47 -9.39 -8.12
C CYS A 353 11.99 -8.35 -9.12
N LYS A 354 13.04 -7.60 -8.74
CA LYS A 354 13.66 -6.60 -9.62
C LYS A 354 14.20 -7.25 -10.90
N GLY A 355 13.78 -6.74 -12.06
CA GLY A 355 14.25 -7.20 -13.38
C GLY A 355 13.63 -8.52 -13.86
N ILE A 356 12.54 -8.99 -13.25
CA ILE A 356 11.81 -10.17 -13.73
C ILE A 356 11.24 -9.93 -15.14
N LYS A 357 11.40 -10.91 -16.04
CA LYS A 357 10.75 -10.87 -17.36
C LYS A 357 9.26 -11.17 -17.19
N ILE A 358 8.40 -10.53 -17.99
CA ILE A 358 6.97 -10.80 -18.02
C ILE A 358 6.58 -11.35 -19.40
N GLY A 359 5.98 -12.52 -19.41
CA GLY A 359 5.26 -13.07 -20.56
C GLY A 359 3.76 -12.89 -20.40
N LYS A 360 3.02 -12.97 -21.51
CA LYS A 360 1.56 -12.85 -21.52
C LYS A 360 0.90 -13.96 -22.29
N ILE A 361 -0.23 -14.44 -21.79
CA ILE A 361 -1.10 -15.42 -22.46
C ILE A 361 -2.52 -14.87 -22.46
N LEU A 362 -3.14 -14.76 -23.62
CA LEU A 362 -4.57 -14.48 -23.76
C LEU A 362 -5.29 -15.78 -24.13
N ILE A 363 -6.33 -16.09 -23.37
CA ILE A 363 -7.22 -17.22 -23.65
C ILE A 363 -8.60 -16.64 -23.94
N HIS A 364 -8.99 -16.65 -25.21
CA HIS A 364 -10.30 -16.18 -25.63
C HIS A 364 -11.16 -17.33 -26.16
N ARG A 365 -12.45 -17.32 -25.84
CA ARG A 365 -13.43 -18.33 -26.28
C ARG A 365 -14.31 -17.67 -27.36
N GLU A 366 -14.13 -18.06 -28.62
CA GLU A 366 -15.01 -17.59 -29.69
C GLU A 366 -16.28 -18.44 -29.74
N GLY A 367 -17.40 -17.84 -29.30
CA GLY A 367 -18.74 -18.43 -29.39
C GLY A 367 -18.92 -19.79 -28.70
N ASP A 368 -20.04 -20.44 -29.01
CA ASP A 368 -20.40 -21.76 -28.46
C ASP A 368 -19.70 -22.94 -29.16
N ASN A 369 -18.98 -22.68 -30.25
CA ASN A 369 -18.38 -23.70 -31.12
C ASN A 369 -17.03 -24.26 -30.61
N GLY A 370 -16.56 -23.80 -29.44
CA GLY A 370 -15.39 -24.37 -28.76
C GLY A 370 -14.03 -24.05 -29.40
N GLN A 371 -13.96 -23.24 -30.46
CA GLN A 371 -12.70 -22.72 -30.98
C GLN A 371 -12.18 -21.61 -30.05
N GLN A 372 -10.92 -21.75 -29.62
CA GLN A 372 -10.30 -20.86 -28.65
C GLN A 372 -9.04 -20.24 -29.26
N LEU A 373 -9.00 -18.91 -29.29
CA LEU A 373 -7.87 -18.15 -29.80
C LEU A 373 -6.88 -17.93 -28.66
N VAL A 374 -5.72 -18.58 -28.76
CA VAL A 374 -4.64 -18.46 -27.78
C VAL A 374 -3.56 -17.56 -28.35
N TYR A 375 -3.47 -16.33 -27.84
CA TYR A 375 -2.35 -15.44 -28.13
C TYR A 375 -1.30 -15.56 -27.02
N GLU A 376 -0.03 -15.58 -27.40
CA GLU A 376 1.08 -15.65 -26.46
C GLU A 376 2.20 -14.69 -26.83
N LYS A 377 2.82 -14.10 -25.81
CA LYS A 377 4.05 -13.33 -25.92
C LYS A 377 4.95 -13.71 -24.76
N LEU A 378 5.80 -14.70 -24.99
CA LEU A 378 6.70 -15.26 -23.97
C LEU A 378 8.16 -14.91 -24.30
N PRO A 379 9.05 -14.77 -23.30
CA PRO A 379 10.48 -14.66 -23.54
C PRO A 379 11.01 -15.82 -24.40
N GLN A 380 11.97 -15.55 -25.29
CA GLN A 380 12.57 -16.59 -26.14
C GLN A 380 13.24 -17.70 -25.32
N ASP A 381 13.73 -17.37 -24.12
CA ASP A 381 14.39 -18.27 -23.19
C ASP A 381 13.44 -18.82 -22.10
N ILE A 382 12.12 -18.89 -22.37
CA ILE A 382 11.12 -19.31 -21.37
C ILE A 382 11.31 -20.75 -20.88
N SER A 383 11.78 -21.66 -21.74
CA SER A 383 12.04 -23.06 -21.40
C SER A 383 13.01 -23.24 -20.23
N ASP A 384 13.93 -22.28 -20.06
CA ASP A 384 15.03 -22.35 -19.09
C ASP A 384 14.73 -21.55 -17.81
N ARG A 385 13.47 -21.12 -17.62
CA ARG A 385 13.04 -20.22 -16.55
C ARG A 385 12.12 -20.89 -15.55
N HIS A 386 12.10 -20.35 -14.33
CA HIS A 386 11.03 -20.60 -13.37
C HIS A 386 9.90 -19.61 -13.61
N VAL A 387 8.69 -20.12 -13.78
CA VAL A 387 7.52 -19.35 -14.19
C VAL A 387 6.55 -19.18 -13.02
N LEU A 388 6.26 -17.93 -12.68
CA LEU A 388 5.17 -17.54 -11.80
C LEU A 388 3.97 -17.22 -12.69
N LEU A 389 3.06 -18.17 -12.86
CA LEU A 389 1.82 -17.98 -13.61
C LEU A 389 0.85 -17.19 -12.75
N LEU A 390 0.25 -16.13 -13.29
CA LEU A 390 -0.54 -15.16 -12.54
C LEU A 390 -1.99 -15.13 -13.05
N ASP A 391 -2.92 -15.44 -12.17
CA ASP A 391 -4.35 -15.21 -12.35
C ASP A 391 -5.02 -15.10 -10.97
N PRO A 392 -5.61 -13.96 -10.58
CA PRO A 392 -6.13 -13.77 -9.22
C PRO A 392 -7.26 -14.74 -8.84
N ILE A 393 -7.95 -15.35 -9.82
CA ILE A 393 -9.06 -16.29 -9.55
C ILE A 393 -8.82 -17.63 -10.25
N LEU A 394 -8.75 -18.71 -9.46
CA LEU A 394 -8.83 -20.07 -9.97
C LEU A 394 -10.27 -20.60 -9.82
N GLY A 395 -11.09 -20.42 -10.85
CA GLY A 395 -12.48 -20.89 -10.89
C GLY A 395 -12.63 -22.36 -11.30
N THR A 396 -13.08 -22.63 -12.54
CA THR A 396 -13.23 -24.00 -13.08
C THR A 396 -11.90 -24.69 -13.39
N GLY A 397 -10.81 -23.93 -13.54
CA GLY A 397 -9.49 -24.43 -13.92
C GLY A 397 -9.25 -24.54 -15.43
N ASN A 398 -10.26 -24.31 -16.28
CA ASN A 398 -10.12 -24.46 -17.74
C ASN A 398 -9.03 -23.55 -18.34
N SER A 399 -9.07 -22.25 -18.04
CA SER A 399 -8.07 -21.28 -18.53
C SER A 399 -6.68 -21.60 -17.98
N ALA A 400 -6.57 -21.93 -16.69
CA ALA A 400 -5.32 -22.32 -16.06
C ALA A 400 -4.69 -23.54 -16.75
N VAL A 401 -5.48 -24.58 -17.01
CA VAL A 401 -5.02 -25.80 -17.69
C VAL A 401 -4.45 -25.49 -19.07
N GLN A 402 -5.04 -24.56 -19.80
CA GLN A 402 -4.57 -24.19 -21.13
C GLN A 402 -3.28 -23.39 -21.07
N ALA A 403 -3.20 -22.40 -20.18
CA ALA A 403 -1.99 -21.61 -19.96
C ALA A 403 -0.82 -22.51 -19.55
N ILE A 404 -1.05 -23.43 -18.61
CA ILE A 404 -0.04 -24.40 -18.17
C ILE A 404 0.36 -25.33 -19.32
N SER A 405 -0.61 -25.89 -20.06
CA SER A 405 -0.33 -26.76 -21.21
C SER A 405 0.50 -26.05 -22.29
N LEU A 406 0.25 -24.75 -22.51
CA LEU A 406 1.02 -23.95 -23.44
C LEU A 406 2.48 -23.77 -22.98
N LEU A 407 2.70 -23.43 -21.72
CA LEU A 407 4.05 -23.31 -21.14
C LEU A 407 4.82 -24.63 -21.23
N LEU A 408 4.16 -25.76 -20.95
CA LEU A 408 4.75 -27.09 -21.13
C LEU A 408 5.14 -27.36 -22.59
N ARG A 409 4.28 -27.01 -23.56
CA ARG A 409 4.60 -27.12 -24.99
C ARG A 409 5.77 -26.22 -25.42
N LYS A 410 5.99 -25.10 -24.73
CA LYS A 410 7.15 -24.21 -24.91
C LYS A 410 8.41 -24.69 -24.20
N GLY A 411 8.37 -25.87 -23.57
CA GLY A 411 9.52 -26.50 -22.95
C GLY A 411 9.77 -26.09 -21.51
N VAL A 412 8.85 -25.37 -20.85
CA VAL A 412 8.96 -25.08 -19.42
C VAL A 412 8.71 -26.38 -18.65
N PRO A 413 9.62 -26.82 -17.75
CA PRO A 413 9.37 -27.98 -16.90
C PRO A 413 8.17 -27.75 -15.97
N GLU A 414 7.33 -28.76 -15.80
CA GLU A 414 6.14 -28.68 -14.94
C GLU A 414 6.46 -28.25 -13.50
N SER A 415 7.56 -28.76 -12.94
CA SER A 415 8.06 -28.41 -11.59
C SER A 415 8.58 -26.98 -11.47
N ASN A 416 8.80 -26.30 -12.59
CA ASN A 416 9.28 -24.92 -12.65
C ASN A 416 8.13 -23.92 -12.71
N ILE A 417 6.87 -24.38 -12.76
CA ILE A 417 5.69 -23.53 -12.79
C ILE A 417 5.09 -23.45 -11.39
N ILE A 418 4.89 -22.23 -10.91
CA ILE A 418 4.16 -21.92 -9.68
C ILE A 418 2.98 -21.04 -10.08
N PHE A 419 1.76 -21.49 -9.79
CA PHE A 419 0.54 -20.77 -10.12
C PHE A 419 0.04 -19.98 -8.92
N LEU A 420 -0.07 -18.67 -9.07
CA LEU A 420 -0.42 -17.73 -8.01
C LEU A 420 -1.85 -17.23 -8.19
N ASN A 421 -2.67 -17.37 -7.15
CA ASN A 421 -4.07 -16.95 -7.11
C ASN A 421 -4.37 -16.19 -5.82
N LEU A 422 -5.30 -15.24 -5.84
CA LEU A 422 -5.87 -14.70 -4.60
C LEU A 422 -6.86 -15.71 -4.03
N ILE A 423 -7.81 -16.16 -4.85
CA ILE A 423 -8.80 -17.15 -4.44
C ILE A 423 -8.87 -18.34 -5.39
N SER A 424 -9.18 -19.49 -4.82
CA SER A 424 -9.30 -20.75 -5.58
C SER A 424 -10.54 -21.52 -5.19
N ALA A 425 -11.33 -21.93 -6.18
CA ALA A 425 -12.44 -22.86 -5.97
C ALA A 425 -11.93 -24.32 -5.92
N PRO A 426 -12.52 -25.18 -5.08
CA PRO A 426 -12.18 -26.61 -4.98
C PRO A 426 -12.16 -27.33 -6.34
N GLN A 427 -13.09 -27.00 -7.24
CA GLN A 427 -13.21 -27.58 -8.58
C GLN A 427 -11.97 -27.27 -9.43
N GLY A 428 -11.52 -26.02 -9.46
CA GLY A 428 -10.33 -25.61 -10.21
C GLY A 428 -9.05 -26.22 -9.66
N ILE A 429 -8.91 -26.24 -8.33
CA ILE A 429 -7.80 -26.93 -7.64
C ILE A 429 -7.74 -28.40 -8.06
N HIS A 430 -8.87 -29.10 -7.99
CA HIS A 430 -8.97 -30.52 -8.35
C HIS A 430 -8.51 -30.79 -9.78
N VAL A 431 -8.97 -29.96 -10.72
CA VAL A 431 -8.64 -30.07 -12.15
C VAL A 431 -7.14 -29.84 -12.39
N VAL A 432 -6.57 -28.76 -11.84
CA VAL A 432 -5.17 -28.39 -12.07
C VAL A 432 -4.23 -29.37 -11.37
N CYS A 433 -4.44 -29.67 -10.08
CA CYS A 433 -3.54 -30.52 -9.32
C CYS A 433 -3.54 -31.98 -9.79
N LYS A 434 -4.69 -32.53 -10.23
CA LYS A 434 -4.72 -33.88 -10.81
C LYS A 434 -4.00 -33.96 -12.15
N ARG A 435 -4.16 -32.93 -12.99
CA ARG A 435 -3.62 -32.92 -14.35
C ARG A 435 -2.13 -32.59 -14.37
N PHE A 436 -1.66 -31.77 -13.44
CA PHE A 436 -0.27 -31.32 -13.33
C PHE A 436 0.24 -31.55 -11.89
N PRO A 437 0.57 -32.79 -11.50
CA PRO A 437 0.94 -33.11 -10.12
C PRO A 437 2.25 -32.46 -9.64
N ARG A 438 3.10 -31.94 -10.54
CA ARG A 438 4.37 -31.28 -10.18
C ARG A 438 4.29 -29.75 -10.15
N ILE A 439 3.19 -29.15 -10.63
CA ILE A 439 2.98 -27.71 -10.49
C ILE A 439 2.72 -27.37 -9.02
N LYS A 440 3.13 -26.19 -8.56
CA LYS A 440 2.72 -25.69 -7.24
C LYS A 440 1.61 -24.66 -7.40
N ILE A 441 0.51 -24.77 -6.66
CA ILE A 441 -0.53 -23.73 -6.57
C ILE A 441 -0.36 -23.00 -5.24
N VAL A 442 -0.35 -21.67 -5.27
CA VAL A 442 -0.28 -20.82 -4.08
C VAL A 442 -1.48 -19.88 -4.08
N THR A 443 -2.32 -19.97 -3.05
CA THR A 443 -3.54 -19.17 -2.93
C THR A 443 -3.71 -18.57 -1.54
N SER A 444 -4.35 -17.39 -1.42
CA SER A 444 -4.60 -16.82 -0.09
C SER A 444 -5.87 -17.36 0.56
N GLU A 445 -6.84 -17.86 -0.20
CA GLU A 445 -8.06 -18.46 0.35
C GLU A 445 -8.69 -19.49 -0.61
N ILE A 446 -9.27 -20.56 -0.03
CA ILE A 446 -10.06 -21.56 -0.76
C ILE A 446 -11.54 -21.24 -0.56
N GLU A 447 -12.26 -21.09 -1.66
CA GLU A 447 -13.66 -20.67 -1.70
C GLU A 447 -14.62 -21.87 -1.54
N SER A 448 -15.92 -21.63 -1.33
CA SER A 448 -16.87 -22.72 -1.08
C SER A 448 -17.15 -23.56 -2.33
N GLY A 449 -17.07 -22.94 -3.51
CA GLY A 449 -17.29 -23.64 -4.77
C GLY A 449 -17.60 -22.70 -5.93
N LEU A 450 -18.34 -23.23 -6.89
CA LEU A 450 -18.87 -22.48 -8.02
C LEU A 450 -20.40 -22.48 -7.95
N ASN A 451 -21.05 -21.39 -8.39
CA ASN A 451 -22.49 -21.34 -8.60
C ASN A 451 -22.90 -21.96 -9.96
N GLY A 452 -24.19 -21.91 -10.29
CA GLY A 452 -24.73 -22.43 -11.56
C GLY A 452 -24.17 -21.77 -12.82
N ASP A 453 -23.65 -20.54 -12.70
CA ASP A 453 -23.01 -19.79 -13.78
C ASP A 453 -21.48 -19.98 -13.83
N TYR A 454 -20.96 -20.97 -13.09
CA TYR A 454 -19.52 -21.26 -12.95
C TYR A 454 -18.69 -20.12 -12.34
N ARG A 455 -19.33 -19.20 -11.61
CA ARG A 455 -18.66 -18.14 -10.84
C ARG A 455 -18.32 -18.62 -9.45
N VAL A 456 -17.17 -18.20 -8.94
CA VAL A 456 -16.69 -18.56 -7.61
C VAL A 456 -17.58 -17.92 -6.54
N ILE A 457 -17.94 -18.71 -5.52
CA ILE A 457 -18.78 -18.27 -4.40
C ILE A 457 -18.05 -18.47 -3.06
N PRO A 458 -18.15 -17.52 -2.12
CA PRO A 458 -18.66 -16.15 -2.28
C PRO A 458 -17.93 -15.32 -3.36
N GLY A 459 -16.64 -15.59 -3.60
CA GLY A 459 -15.89 -14.94 -4.68
C GLY A 459 -15.76 -13.42 -4.55
N MET A 460 -15.35 -12.73 -5.62
CA MET A 460 -15.13 -11.26 -5.64
C MET A 460 -15.75 -10.56 -6.86
N GLY A 461 -16.63 -11.24 -7.60
CA GLY A 461 -17.11 -10.78 -8.92
C GLY A 461 -16.04 -10.90 -10.01
N GLU A 462 -16.22 -10.16 -11.11
CA GLU A 462 -15.24 -10.11 -12.21
C GLU A 462 -14.03 -9.26 -11.80
N PHE A 463 -12.97 -9.93 -11.34
CA PHE A 463 -11.81 -9.26 -10.74
C PHE A 463 -11.15 -8.27 -11.70
N GLY A 464 -10.98 -8.66 -12.96
CA GLY A 464 -10.38 -7.80 -13.99
C GLY A 464 -11.16 -6.50 -14.14
N ASP A 465 -12.49 -6.59 -14.22
CA ASP A 465 -13.34 -5.42 -14.41
C ASP A 465 -13.29 -4.50 -13.21
N ARG A 466 -13.45 -5.03 -12.00
CA ARG A 466 -13.35 -4.22 -10.76
C ARG A 466 -11.98 -3.57 -10.57
N TYR A 467 -10.91 -4.24 -10.99
CA TYR A 467 -9.55 -3.74 -10.87
C TYR A 467 -9.26 -2.63 -11.92
N PHE A 468 -9.65 -2.86 -13.18
CA PHE A 468 -9.39 -1.91 -14.28
C PHE A 468 -10.48 -0.86 -14.47
N GLY A 469 -11.65 -1.03 -13.85
CA GLY A 469 -12.88 -0.25 -14.01
C GLY A 469 -13.45 -0.35 -15.42
N THR A 470 -13.73 -1.57 -15.89
CA THR A 470 -14.29 -1.87 -17.23
C THR A 470 -15.71 -2.43 -17.17
N ASP A 471 -16.44 -2.03 -16.13
CA ASP A 471 -17.76 -2.52 -15.73
C ASP A 471 -18.89 -1.96 -16.61
N ASP A 472 -18.62 -0.88 -17.35
CA ASP A 472 -19.56 -0.20 -18.24
C ASP A 472 -19.48 -0.77 -19.68
N ASP A 473 -20.64 -0.96 -20.30
CA ASP A 473 -20.95 -1.72 -21.54
C ASP A 473 -20.26 -1.30 -22.87
N ASP A 474 -19.02 -0.79 -22.86
CA ASP A 474 -18.25 -0.46 -24.08
C ASP A 474 -17.32 -1.60 -24.55
N TRP A 475 -17.74 -2.85 -24.34
CA TRP A 475 -16.94 -4.05 -24.65
C TRP A 475 -16.59 -4.21 -26.14
N GLN A 476 -17.48 -3.80 -27.05
CA GLN A 476 -17.26 -3.95 -28.51
C GLN A 476 -16.35 -2.88 -29.10
N GLU A 477 -16.36 -1.67 -28.55
CA GLU A 477 -15.50 -0.58 -29.01
C GLU A 477 -14.06 -0.78 -28.50
N TRP A 478 -13.91 -1.26 -27.25
CA TRP A 478 -12.62 -1.64 -26.68
C TRP A 478 -11.93 -2.78 -27.42
N LEU A 479 -12.62 -3.88 -27.77
CA LEU A 479 -12.02 -5.00 -28.51
C LEU A 479 -11.59 -4.61 -29.93
N SER A 480 -12.37 -3.75 -30.58
CA SER A 480 -12.07 -3.22 -31.92
C SER A 480 -10.82 -2.33 -31.88
N ILE A 481 -10.75 -1.42 -30.91
CA ILE A 481 -9.59 -0.56 -30.69
C ILE A 481 -8.37 -1.38 -30.27
N TYR A 482 -8.52 -2.40 -29.42
CA TYR A 482 -7.41 -3.24 -28.95
C TYR A 482 -6.83 -4.13 -30.07
N CYS A 483 -7.67 -4.74 -30.91
CA CYS A 483 -7.23 -5.49 -32.08
C CYS A 483 -6.59 -4.61 -33.16
N ILE A 484 -7.07 -3.36 -33.31
CA ILE A 484 -6.53 -2.37 -34.26
C ILE A 484 -5.18 -1.82 -33.78
N ILE A 485 -5.03 -1.52 -32.49
CA ILE A 485 -3.77 -1.06 -31.88
C ILE A 485 -2.68 -2.13 -32.04
N TYR A 486 -3.02 -3.42 -31.88
CA TYR A 486 -2.03 -4.49 -31.98
C TYR A 486 -1.74 -4.96 -33.41
N LYS A 487 -2.67 -4.81 -34.37
CA LYS A 487 -2.39 -5.08 -35.79
C LYS A 487 -1.64 -3.94 -36.49
N ASN A 488 -1.82 -2.69 -36.07
CA ASN A 488 -1.20 -1.53 -36.73
C ASN A 488 0.08 -1.02 -36.04
N SER A 489 0.52 -1.64 -34.94
CA SER A 489 1.83 -1.35 -34.30
C SER A 489 2.98 -2.11 -34.99
N LEU A 490 3.03 -2.02 -36.32
CA LEU A 490 4.23 -2.30 -37.09
C LEU A 490 4.58 -0.98 -37.79
N TRP A 491 5.78 -0.48 -37.52
CA TRP A 491 6.35 0.83 -37.91
C TRP A 491 6.15 1.99 -36.93
N GLN A 492 6.71 1.83 -35.72
CA GLN A 492 7.70 2.77 -35.19
C GLN A 492 8.44 2.11 -34.01
N ASN A 493 9.75 1.94 -34.16
CA ASN A 493 10.68 1.55 -33.11
C ASN A 493 10.61 2.58 -31.96
N THR A 494 10.23 2.18 -30.74
CA THR A 494 10.85 2.60 -29.46
C THR A 494 10.33 1.80 -28.26
N ASN A 495 11.27 1.47 -27.36
CA ASN A 495 11.07 0.84 -26.05
C ASN A 495 9.97 1.53 -25.21
N THR A 496 8.91 0.83 -24.84
CA THR A 496 7.97 1.29 -23.79
C THR A 496 8.24 0.57 -22.48
N THR A 497 9.21 1.11 -21.76
CA THR A 497 9.46 0.87 -20.33
C THR A 497 8.21 1.28 -19.55
N THR A 498 7.62 0.39 -18.76
CA THR A 498 6.54 0.74 -17.83
C THR A 498 7.14 1.64 -16.75
N MET A 499 6.88 2.95 -16.83
CA MET A 499 7.48 3.95 -15.94
C MET A 499 6.70 4.05 -14.63
N SER A 500 7.40 4.18 -13.49
CA SER A 500 6.80 4.35 -12.16
C SER A 500 6.17 5.75 -11.93
N ALA A 501 6.38 6.67 -12.86
CA ALA A 501 5.87 8.04 -12.82
C ALA A 501 4.55 8.16 -13.58
N PHE A 502 3.69 9.07 -13.12
CA PHE A 502 2.51 9.49 -13.86
C PHE A 502 2.95 10.25 -15.12
N ILE A 503 2.61 9.70 -16.28
CA ILE A 503 2.87 10.35 -17.58
C ILE A 503 1.62 11.11 -17.99
N GLY A 504 1.57 12.39 -17.58
CA GLY A 504 0.52 13.33 -18.01
C GLY A 504 0.75 13.89 -19.42
N LYS A 505 -0.24 14.60 -19.95
CA LYS A 505 -0.21 15.20 -21.31
C LYS A 505 0.97 16.15 -21.58
N TYR A 506 1.61 16.68 -20.53
CA TYR A 506 2.76 17.59 -20.62
C TYR A 506 4.11 16.90 -20.48
N ALA A 507 4.18 15.56 -20.36
CA ALA A 507 5.42 14.86 -20.01
C ALA A 507 6.62 15.24 -20.90
N ASP A 508 6.47 15.22 -22.22
CA ASP A 508 7.55 15.58 -23.15
C ASP A 508 7.98 17.05 -23.01
N GLU A 509 7.02 17.95 -22.80
CA GLU A 509 7.28 19.38 -22.59
C GLU A 509 8.01 19.62 -21.26
N LEU A 510 7.60 18.93 -20.20
CA LEU A 510 8.24 18.99 -18.89
C LEU A 510 9.70 18.52 -18.98
N ILE A 511 9.94 17.36 -19.61
CA ILE A 511 11.29 16.81 -19.79
C ILE A 511 12.14 17.76 -20.62
N LYS A 512 11.60 18.29 -21.73
CA LYS A 512 12.32 19.24 -22.59
C LYS A 512 12.67 20.53 -21.85
N THR A 513 11.72 21.07 -21.08
CA THR A 513 11.91 22.31 -20.30
C THR A 513 12.93 22.10 -19.19
N ALA A 514 12.82 21.02 -18.42
CA ALA A 514 13.76 20.72 -17.33
C ALA A 514 15.19 20.50 -17.86
N LYS A 515 15.35 19.77 -18.97
CA LYS A 515 16.65 19.62 -19.66
C LYS A 515 17.20 20.95 -20.19
N TYR A 516 16.34 21.82 -20.75
CA TYR A 516 16.76 23.14 -21.21
C TYR A 516 17.25 24.00 -20.03
N ILE A 517 16.51 24.01 -18.92
CA ILE A 517 16.92 24.73 -17.72
C ILE A 517 18.27 24.21 -17.20
N ALA A 518 18.51 22.90 -17.29
CA ALA A 518 19.76 22.23 -16.92
C ALA A 518 20.88 22.30 -17.97
N THR A 519 20.83 23.23 -18.93
CA THR A 519 21.89 23.40 -19.94
C THR A 519 23.22 23.83 -19.28
N PRO A 520 24.35 23.12 -19.51
CA PRO A 520 25.66 23.56 -19.04
C PRO A 520 26.02 24.96 -19.55
N GLY A 521 26.60 25.80 -18.70
CA GLY A 521 26.87 27.21 -19.00
C GLY A 521 25.68 28.14 -18.72
N LYS A 522 24.55 27.62 -18.24
CA LYS A 522 23.38 28.43 -17.86
C LYS A 522 22.89 28.10 -16.46
N GLY A 523 22.18 29.04 -15.84
CA GLY A 523 21.46 28.83 -14.59
C GLY A 523 20.22 29.70 -14.45
N ILE A 524 19.69 29.79 -13.23
CA ILE A 524 18.43 30.48 -12.93
C ILE A 524 18.69 31.74 -12.11
N LEU A 525 18.10 32.86 -12.53
CA LEU A 525 17.94 34.04 -11.68
C LEU A 525 16.68 33.88 -10.83
N ALA A 526 16.82 33.88 -9.51
CA ALA A 526 15.68 33.88 -8.59
C ALA A 526 15.30 35.33 -8.24
N ALA A 527 14.34 35.89 -8.98
CA ALA A 527 13.79 37.24 -8.81
C ALA A 527 12.35 37.21 -8.23
N ASP A 528 12.07 36.17 -7.42
CA ASP A 528 10.77 35.83 -6.86
C ASP A 528 10.58 36.34 -5.42
N GLU A 529 11.33 37.36 -5.03
CA GLU A 529 11.12 38.00 -3.73
C GLU A 529 9.69 38.54 -3.61
N SER A 530 9.00 38.14 -2.54
CA SER A 530 7.70 38.69 -2.17
C SER A 530 7.79 40.20 -1.94
N THR A 531 6.65 40.91 -1.96
CA THR A 531 6.60 42.35 -1.67
C THR A 531 7.29 42.70 -0.33
N GLY A 532 7.14 41.86 0.69
CA GLY A 532 7.83 42.06 1.97
C GLY A 532 9.35 41.85 1.90
N THR A 533 9.79 40.82 1.18
CA THR A 533 11.21 40.47 1.09
C THR A 533 12.00 41.41 0.19
N ILE A 534 11.43 41.81 -0.94
CA ILE A 534 12.04 42.84 -1.79
C ILE A 534 12.05 44.20 -1.10
N GLY A 535 11.07 44.48 -0.22
CA GLY A 535 11.07 45.68 0.62
C GLY A 535 12.33 45.79 1.47
N LYS A 536 12.73 44.70 2.15
CA LYS A 536 13.98 44.67 2.94
C LYS A 536 15.22 44.93 2.06
N ARG A 537 15.23 44.45 0.82
CA ARG A 537 16.32 44.68 -0.15
C ARG A 537 16.38 46.15 -0.57
N LEU A 538 15.24 46.73 -0.96
CA LEU A 538 15.16 48.14 -1.36
C LEU A 538 15.52 49.08 -0.21
N SER A 539 15.07 48.79 1.02
CA SER A 539 15.44 49.57 2.21
C SER A 539 16.95 49.58 2.46
N SER A 540 17.67 48.50 2.16
CA SER A 540 19.14 48.44 2.34
C SER A 540 19.93 49.40 1.46
N ILE A 541 19.29 49.93 0.40
CA ILE A 541 19.85 50.95 -0.50
C ILE A 541 19.06 52.27 -0.43
N ASN A 542 18.25 52.46 0.62
CA ASN A 542 17.40 53.63 0.83
C ASN A 542 16.39 53.90 -0.30
N VAL A 543 15.84 52.84 -0.90
CA VAL A 543 14.79 52.92 -1.92
C VAL A 543 13.44 52.50 -1.33
N GLU A 544 12.39 53.24 -1.64
CA GLU A 544 11.04 52.97 -1.17
C GLU A 544 10.43 51.72 -1.84
N ASN A 545 9.69 50.91 -1.08
CA ASN A 545 9.03 49.71 -1.57
C ASN A 545 7.66 49.99 -2.21
N ILE A 546 7.68 50.63 -3.38
CA ILE A 546 6.51 50.86 -4.24
C ILE A 546 6.60 50.02 -5.51
N GLU A 547 5.46 49.77 -6.15
CA GLU A 547 5.37 48.90 -7.33
C GLU A 547 6.31 49.35 -8.46
N SER A 548 6.35 50.66 -8.74
CA SER A 548 7.22 51.22 -9.79
C SER A 548 8.71 50.96 -9.54
N ASN A 549 9.16 50.96 -8.28
CA ASN A 549 10.56 50.65 -7.94
C ASN A 549 10.85 49.15 -8.04
N ARG A 550 9.87 48.31 -7.69
CA ARG A 550 9.96 46.85 -7.89
C ARG A 550 10.05 46.55 -9.39
N GLN A 551 9.14 47.10 -10.19
CA GLN A 551 9.16 47.00 -11.66
C GLN A 551 10.50 47.48 -12.23
N ALA A 552 11.00 48.65 -11.83
CA ALA A 552 12.27 49.20 -12.33
C ALA A 552 13.47 48.29 -12.05
N LEU A 553 13.52 47.66 -10.87
CA LEU A 553 14.56 46.68 -10.56
C LEU A 553 14.46 45.44 -11.45
N ARG A 554 13.24 44.92 -11.69
CA ARG A 554 13.02 43.75 -12.56
C ARG A 554 13.36 44.07 -14.01
N GLU A 555 12.94 45.23 -14.49
CA GLU A 555 13.26 45.73 -15.83
C GLU A 555 14.77 45.88 -16.01
N LEU A 556 15.49 46.44 -15.04
CA LEU A 556 16.95 46.54 -15.05
C LEU A 556 17.62 45.18 -15.27
N LEU A 557 17.16 44.15 -14.56
CA LEU A 557 17.70 42.79 -14.65
C LEU A 557 17.36 42.13 -16.00
N PHE A 558 16.11 42.22 -16.44
CA PHE A 558 15.62 41.49 -17.62
C PHE A 558 16.01 42.16 -18.95
N THR A 559 16.32 43.45 -18.92
CA THR A 559 16.80 44.19 -20.10
C THR A 559 18.32 44.34 -20.14
N CYS A 560 19.04 43.68 -19.23
CA CYS A 560 20.50 43.74 -19.18
C CYS A 560 21.13 43.15 -20.46
N PRO A 561 21.85 43.95 -21.25
CA PRO A 561 22.48 43.46 -22.48
C PRO A 561 23.44 42.30 -22.19
N ASN A 562 23.37 41.25 -23.01
CA ASN A 562 24.24 40.07 -22.96
C ASN A 562 24.19 39.22 -21.68
N ALA A 563 23.33 39.52 -20.70
CA ALA A 563 23.22 38.73 -19.47
C ALA A 563 22.34 37.48 -19.66
N LEU A 564 21.22 37.64 -20.38
CA LEU A 564 20.21 36.59 -20.57
C LEU A 564 20.74 35.29 -21.21
N PRO A 565 21.75 35.29 -22.12
CA PRO A 565 22.34 34.04 -22.63
C PRO A 565 22.91 33.12 -21.56
N PHE A 566 23.34 33.65 -20.41
CA PHE A 566 23.84 32.88 -19.25
C PHE A 566 22.71 32.39 -18.33
N LEU A 567 21.47 32.76 -18.62
CA LEU A 567 20.29 32.35 -17.87
C LEU A 567 19.45 31.40 -18.72
N SER A 568 19.05 30.29 -18.12
CA SER A 568 18.11 29.36 -18.73
C SER A 568 16.68 29.61 -18.23
N GLY A 569 16.53 30.20 -17.04
CA GLY A 569 15.24 30.61 -16.52
C GLY A 569 15.30 31.74 -15.51
N VAL A 570 14.15 32.36 -15.25
CA VAL A 570 13.98 33.38 -14.21
C VAL A 570 12.76 33.02 -13.37
N ILE A 571 12.93 32.92 -12.06
CA ILE A 571 11.80 32.75 -11.13
C ILE A 571 11.21 34.13 -10.84
N LEU A 572 9.92 34.28 -11.05
CA LEU A 572 9.17 35.51 -10.82
C LEU A 572 8.26 35.38 -9.60
N PHE A 573 7.98 36.52 -8.97
CA PHE A 573 6.84 36.66 -8.08
C PHE A 573 5.57 36.95 -8.91
N GLU A 574 4.39 36.67 -8.36
CA GLU A 574 3.12 36.79 -9.08
C GLU A 574 2.89 38.21 -9.64
N GLU A 575 3.22 39.25 -8.87
CA GLU A 575 3.17 40.64 -9.34
C GLU A 575 4.00 40.82 -10.63
N THR A 576 5.24 40.32 -10.64
CA THR A 576 6.16 40.48 -11.76
C THR A 576 5.77 39.66 -13.00
N LEU A 577 5.10 38.52 -12.82
CA LEU A 577 4.62 37.70 -13.94
C LEU A 577 3.66 38.48 -14.86
N TYR A 578 2.88 39.40 -14.29
CA TYR A 578 1.91 40.23 -15.01
C TYR A 578 2.38 41.66 -15.25
N GLN A 579 3.59 42.02 -14.78
CA GLN A 579 4.18 43.33 -15.02
C GLN A 579 4.75 43.46 -16.44
N LYS A 580 4.92 44.72 -16.82
CA LYS A 580 5.46 45.15 -18.10
C LYS A 580 6.70 46.01 -17.88
N THR A 581 7.56 46.08 -18.88
CA THR A 581 8.60 47.11 -19.00
C THR A 581 7.98 48.50 -19.13
N SER A 582 8.81 49.53 -19.00
CA SER A 582 8.42 50.93 -19.17
C SER A 582 7.92 51.27 -20.58
N ASP A 583 8.30 50.51 -21.61
CA ASP A 583 7.77 50.61 -22.99
C ASP A 583 6.51 49.74 -23.24
N GLY A 584 5.98 49.09 -22.20
CA GLY A 584 4.68 48.40 -22.23
C GLY A 584 4.75 46.93 -22.62
N LYS A 585 5.94 46.35 -22.80
CA LYS A 585 6.14 44.95 -23.14
C LYS A 585 6.05 44.04 -21.90
N PRO A 586 5.25 42.97 -21.89
CA PRO A 586 5.23 42.02 -20.79
C PRO A 586 6.61 41.42 -20.49
N PHE A 587 7.01 41.33 -19.21
CA PHE A 587 8.31 40.75 -18.86
C PHE A 587 8.46 39.30 -19.33
N VAL A 588 7.37 38.53 -19.33
CA VAL A 588 7.36 37.16 -19.86
C VAL A 588 7.78 37.10 -21.33
N GLU A 589 7.37 38.06 -22.16
CA GLU A 589 7.75 38.14 -23.57
C GLU A 589 9.22 38.53 -23.72
N VAL A 590 9.70 39.50 -22.93
CA VAL A 590 11.13 39.89 -22.89
C VAL A 590 12.01 38.68 -22.61
N LEU A 591 11.63 37.85 -21.63
CA LEU A 591 12.38 36.64 -21.27
C LEU A 591 12.33 35.60 -22.40
N GLN A 592 11.15 35.31 -22.93
CA GLN A 592 10.97 34.28 -23.96
C GLN A 592 11.71 34.60 -25.25
N GLU A 593 11.68 35.85 -25.73
CA GLU A 593 12.42 36.27 -26.94
C GLU A 593 13.93 36.12 -26.80
N ASN A 594 14.43 36.21 -25.57
CA ASN A 594 15.85 36.03 -25.25
C ASN A 594 16.18 34.58 -24.85
N GLY A 595 15.26 33.64 -25.07
CA GLY A 595 15.45 32.22 -24.77
C GLY A 595 15.51 31.91 -23.28
N VAL A 596 14.94 32.76 -22.42
CA VAL A 596 14.89 32.53 -20.97
C VAL A 596 13.50 32.07 -20.59
N VAL A 597 13.42 30.93 -19.91
CA VAL A 597 12.13 30.37 -19.50
C VAL A 597 11.58 31.16 -18.32
N PRO A 598 10.32 31.65 -18.35
CA PRO A 598 9.68 32.24 -17.17
C PRO A 598 9.25 31.14 -16.19
N GLY A 599 9.51 31.36 -14.90
CA GLY A 599 9.03 30.52 -13.81
C GLY A 599 8.33 31.33 -12.74
N ILE A 600 7.58 30.65 -11.87
CA ILE A 600 6.72 31.30 -10.89
C ILE A 600 6.89 30.67 -9.50
N LYS A 601 7.03 31.51 -8.46
CA LYS A 601 6.90 31.06 -7.06
C LYS A 601 5.43 30.82 -6.74
N VAL A 602 5.10 29.62 -6.28
CA VAL A 602 3.70 29.24 -6.01
C VAL A 602 3.40 28.91 -4.55
N ASP A 603 4.42 28.73 -3.71
CA ASP A 603 4.24 28.61 -2.27
C ASP A 603 3.73 29.92 -1.65
N LYS A 604 2.98 29.80 -0.56
CA LYS A 604 2.44 30.93 0.23
C LYS A 604 3.20 31.10 1.55
N GLY A 605 4.50 30.78 1.55
CA GLY A 605 5.36 30.88 2.72
C GLY A 605 5.21 29.73 3.72
N THR A 606 5.91 29.85 4.84
CA THR A 606 6.01 28.83 5.89
C THR A 606 5.12 29.14 7.09
N VAL A 607 4.58 28.10 7.72
CA VAL A 607 3.89 28.15 9.02
C VAL A 607 4.60 27.22 10.00
N GLU A 608 4.52 27.54 11.30
CA GLU A 608 5.17 26.73 12.34
C GLU A 608 4.40 25.43 12.59
N LEU A 609 5.14 24.35 12.82
CA LEU A 609 4.59 23.04 13.19
C LEU A 609 4.38 22.99 14.70
N ALA A 610 3.13 22.84 15.14
CA ALA A 610 2.79 22.71 16.55
C ALA A 610 3.50 21.51 17.20
N GLY A 611 3.98 21.69 18.43
CA GLY A 611 4.71 20.64 19.17
C GLY A 611 6.17 20.45 18.73
N THR A 612 6.66 21.27 17.79
CA THR A 612 8.08 21.32 17.42
C THR A 612 8.77 22.53 18.03
N ASN A 613 10.10 22.51 18.11
CA ASN A 613 10.87 23.66 18.52
C ASN A 613 11.04 24.61 17.34
N GLY A 614 10.00 25.35 16.96
CA GLY A 614 10.06 26.35 15.88
C GLY A 614 10.51 25.80 14.53
N GLU A 615 10.07 24.59 14.19
CA GLU A 615 10.21 24.03 12.84
C GLU A 615 8.98 24.40 12.01
N THR A 616 9.09 24.30 10.69
CA THR A 616 8.05 24.79 9.78
C THR A 616 7.59 23.76 8.76
N THR A 617 6.38 23.96 8.24
CA THR A 617 5.90 23.38 6.99
C THR A 617 5.48 24.51 6.04
N THR A 618 5.38 24.24 4.75
CA THR A 618 5.05 25.25 3.74
C THR A 618 3.60 25.11 3.28
N GLN A 619 2.91 26.23 3.14
CA GLN A 619 1.51 26.31 2.72
C GLN A 619 1.37 26.79 1.27
N GLY A 620 0.18 26.61 0.69
CA GLY A 620 -0.14 27.06 -0.68
C GLY A 620 -0.87 26.04 -1.57
N PHE A 621 -1.28 24.90 -1.02
CA PHE A 621 -1.97 23.83 -1.77
C PHE A 621 -3.38 24.22 -2.21
N ASP A 622 -4.08 25.01 -1.41
CA ASP A 622 -5.43 25.46 -1.75
C ASP A 622 -5.41 26.23 -3.07
N SER A 623 -6.25 25.76 -4.01
CA SER A 623 -6.35 26.20 -5.40
C SER A 623 -5.06 26.14 -6.23
N LEU A 624 -4.02 25.40 -5.79
CA LEU A 624 -2.73 25.34 -6.48
C LEU A 624 -2.86 24.92 -7.95
N GLY A 625 -3.64 23.88 -8.27
CA GLY A 625 -3.83 23.44 -9.65
C GLY A 625 -4.43 24.52 -10.55
N ALA A 626 -5.46 25.22 -10.07
CA ALA A 626 -6.07 26.33 -10.80
C ALA A 626 -5.09 27.49 -11.02
N ARG A 627 -4.28 27.82 -10.01
CA ARG A 627 -3.22 28.83 -10.13
C ARG A 627 -2.14 28.39 -11.12
N CYS A 628 -1.66 27.14 -11.06
CA CYS A 628 -0.70 26.60 -12.02
C CYS A 628 -1.21 26.69 -13.45
N ALA A 629 -2.47 26.34 -13.72
CA ALA A 629 -3.09 26.47 -15.03
C ALA A 629 -3.14 27.94 -15.51
N GLN A 630 -3.41 28.89 -14.62
CA GLN A 630 -3.39 30.33 -14.94
C GLN A 630 -1.97 30.83 -15.22
N TYR A 631 -0.98 30.41 -14.43
CA TYR A 631 0.42 30.80 -14.64
C TYR A 631 1.00 30.19 -15.93
N TYR A 632 0.63 28.96 -16.25
CA TYR A 632 0.99 28.33 -17.53
C TYR A 632 0.46 29.15 -18.73
N LYS A 633 -0.80 29.60 -18.65
CA LYS A 633 -1.42 30.50 -19.65
C LYS A 633 -0.72 31.87 -19.72
N ALA A 634 -0.24 32.37 -18.59
CA ALA A 634 0.52 33.62 -18.51
C ALA A 634 1.98 33.49 -19.03
N GLY A 635 2.43 32.29 -19.41
CA GLY A 635 3.74 32.07 -20.03
C GLY A 635 4.78 31.40 -19.14
N ALA A 636 4.45 31.08 -17.88
CA ALA A 636 5.33 30.30 -17.02
C ALA A 636 5.44 28.84 -17.52
N ARG A 637 6.61 28.23 -17.35
CA ARG A 637 6.86 26.81 -17.70
C ARG A 637 7.54 26.01 -16.59
N PHE A 638 7.91 26.67 -15.50
CA PHE A 638 8.35 26.01 -14.29
C PHE A 638 7.84 26.75 -13.05
N ALA A 639 7.80 26.06 -11.93
CA ALA A 639 7.36 26.59 -10.65
C ALA A 639 8.44 26.41 -9.61
N LYS A 640 8.31 27.12 -8.48
CA LYS A 640 9.19 26.97 -7.32
C LYS A 640 8.37 26.88 -6.04
N TRP A 641 8.75 25.96 -5.15
CA TRP A 641 8.18 25.81 -3.82
C TRP A 641 9.28 25.59 -2.79
N ARG A 642 9.37 26.50 -1.81
CA ARG A 642 10.40 26.46 -0.77
C ARG A 642 9.90 25.81 0.50
N ALA A 643 10.50 24.69 0.87
CA ALA A 643 10.44 24.09 2.21
C ALA A 643 11.65 24.53 3.04
N VAL A 644 11.47 24.70 4.35
CA VAL A 644 12.52 25.19 5.26
C VAL A 644 12.70 24.22 6.42
N LEU A 645 13.92 23.73 6.57
CA LEU A 645 14.35 22.87 7.66
C LEU A 645 15.54 23.53 8.36
N LYS A 646 15.75 23.19 9.63
CA LYS A 646 16.87 23.73 10.41
C LYS A 646 17.62 22.63 11.11
N ILE A 647 18.90 22.89 11.39
CA ILE A 647 19.75 21.98 12.17
C ILE A 647 19.84 22.53 13.59
N GLY A 648 19.52 21.68 14.56
CA GLY A 648 19.67 21.99 15.98
C GLY A 648 20.03 20.76 16.78
N VAL A 649 19.72 20.77 18.07
CA VAL A 649 20.01 19.64 18.97
C VAL A 649 19.07 18.48 18.65
N THR A 650 17.79 18.80 18.46
CA THR A 650 16.71 17.86 18.15
C THR A 650 16.16 18.01 16.73
N GLU A 651 16.60 19.05 16.00
CA GLU A 651 16.12 19.41 14.67
C GLU A 651 17.12 18.98 13.56
N PRO A 652 16.64 18.62 12.36
CA PRO A 652 15.22 18.53 12.00
C PRO A 652 14.57 17.28 12.60
N SER A 653 13.38 17.44 13.17
CA SER A 653 12.59 16.31 13.68
C SER A 653 12.04 15.48 12.53
N GLU A 654 11.73 14.22 12.81
CA GLU A 654 11.08 13.34 11.83
C GLU A 654 9.77 13.95 11.30
N LEU A 655 9.00 14.61 12.17
CA LEU A 655 7.78 15.31 11.76
C LEU A 655 8.06 16.41 10.73
N SER A 656 9.07 17.25 10.98
CA SER A 656 9.44 18.32 10.04
C SER A 656 9.91 17.76 8.69
N ILE A 657 10.72 16.70 8.71
CA ILE A 657 11.21 16.04 7.49
C ILE A 657 10.03 15.50 6.68
N GLN A 658 9.14 14.72 7.30
CA GLN A 658 8.01 14.09 6.61
C GLN A 658 7.02 15.11 6.06
N GLN A 659 6.65 16.13 6.84
CA GLN A 659 5.71 17.16 6.39
C GLN A 659 6.23 17.96 5.19
N ASN A 660 7.51 18.35 5.21
CA ASN A 660 8.11 19.08 4.10
C ASN A 660 8.31 18.18 2.86
N ALA A 661 8.73 16.92 3.03
CA ALA A 661 8.89 15.98 1.93
C ALA A 661 7.56 15.68 1.22
N GLN A 662 6.52 15.36 1.99
CA GLN A 662 5.17 15.13 1.46
C GLN A 662 4.59 16.39 0.80
N GLY A 663 4.80 17.56 1.42
CA GLY A 663 4.37 18.83 0.87
C GLY A 663 5.01 19.15 -0.48
N LEU A 664 6.33 18.97 -0.60
CA LEU A 664 7.06 19.13 -1.85
C LEU A 664 6.60 18.15 -2.93
N ALA A 665 6.34 16.89 -2.55
CA ALA A 665 5.88 15.88 -3.51
C ALA A 665 4.47 16.18 -4.05
N ARG A 666 3.55 16.58 -3.17
CA ARG A 666 2.20 17.01 -3.56
C ARG A 666 2.23 18.27 -4.44
N TYR A 667 3.10 19.23 -4.13
CA TYR A 667 3.32 20.40 -4.98
C TYR A 667 3.82 20.00 -6.37
N ALA A 668 4.78 19.08 -6.44
CA ALA A 668 5.42 18.68 -7.67
C ALA A 668 4.45 18.00 -8.64
N ILE A 669 3.63 17.06 -8.17
CA ILE A 669 2.66 16.38 -9.03
C ILE A 669 1.59 17.35 -9.57
N ILE A 670 1.07 18.25 -8.74
CA ILE A 670 0.09 19.28 -9.17
C ILE A 670 0.69 20.20 -10.23
N CYS A 671 1.98 20.55 -10.12
CA CYS A 671 2.66 21.34 -11.16
C CYS A 671 2.76 20.59 -12.48
N GLN A 672 3.16 19.31 -12.43
CA GLN A 672 3.31 18.48 -13.64
C GLN A 672 1.98 18.24 -14.35
N GLU A 673 0.89 18.04 -13.62
CA GLU A 673 -0.47 17.95 -14.18
C GLU A 673 -0.87 19.21 -14.98
N ASN A 674 -0.30 20.37 -14.62
CA ASN A 674 -0.60 21.67 -15.20
C ASN A 674 0.53 22.22 -16.09
N GLY A 675 1.50 21.38 -16.47
CA GLY A 675 2.54 21.73 -17.46
C GLY A 675 3.68 22.60 -16.93
N LEU A 676 3.85 22.69 -15.60
CA LEU A 676 4.95 23.42 -14.98
C LEU A 676 5.98 22.43 -14.42
N VAL A 677 7.25 22.56 -14.81
CA VAL A 677 8.36 21.83 -14.18
C VAL A 677 8.50 22.27 -12.72
N PRO A 678 8.36 21.39 -11.72
CA PRO A 678 8.56 21.78 -10.33
C PRO A 678 10.04 21.83 -9.95
N ILE A 679 10.48 22.98 -9.43
CA ILE A 679 11.73 23.11 -8.67
C ILE A 679 11.43 22.74 -7.23
N VAL A 680 11.96 21.60 -6.80
CA VAL A 680 11.83 21.05 -5.46
C VAL A 680 12.92 21.67 -4.58
N GLU A 681 12.57 22.55 -3.64
CA GLU A 681 13.51 23.31 -2.81
C GLU A 681 13.38 22.95 -1.31
N PRO A 682 14.03 21.86 -0.85
CA PRO A 682 14.16 21.54 0.58
C PRO A 682 15.38 22.27 1.16
N GLU A 683 15.23 23.54 1.52
CA GLU A 683 16.34 24.32 2.08
C GLU A 683 16.59 23.95 3.55
N ILE A 684 17.78 23.45 3.83
CA ILE A 684 18.29 23.31 5.20
C ILE A 684 19.09 24.57 5.54
N LEU A 685 18.65 25.28 6.57
CA LEU A 685 19.29 26.52 7.02
C LEU A 685 20.67 26.25 7.61
N THR A 686 21.62 27.15 7.32
CA THR A 686 22.99 27.13 7.84
C THR A 686 23.11 27.72 9.25
N ASP A 687 22.00 28.12 9.88
CA ASP A 687 22.00 28.66 11.23
C ASP A 687 22.53 27.62 12.25
N GLY A 688 23.39 28.06 13.16
CA GLY A 688 23.93 27.23 14.25
C GLY A 688 25.44 26.99 14.17
N ALA A 689 25.97 26.20 15.11
CA ALA A 689 27.40 25.86 15.22
C ALA A 689 27.66 24.38 14.85
N HIS A 690 26.86 23.83 13.92
CA HIS A 690 26.97 22.43 13.51
C HIS A 690 28.18 22.22 12.58
N SER A 691 28.76 21.02 12.61
CA SER A 691 29.87 20.66 11.72
C SER A 691 29.39 20.38 10.29
N VAL A 692 30.32 20.37 9.34
CA VAL A 692 30.02 20.04 7.93
C VAL A 692 29.46 18.61 7.81
N GLU A 693 29.94 17.67 8.62
CA GLU A 693 29.47 16.27 8.63
C GLU A 693 28.03 16.19 9.11
N LYS A 694 27.65 16.99 10.11
CA LYS A 694 26.26 17.07 10.58
C LYS A 694 25.36 17.65 9.49
N CYS A 695 25.80 18.70 8.81
CA CYS A 695 25.08 19.27 7.67
C CYS A 695 24.90 18.21 6.56
N ALA A 696 25.96 17.47 6.22
CA ALA A 696 25.91 16.40 5.25
C ALA A 696 24.93 15.28 5.62
N ALA A 697 25.00 14.78 6.85
CA ALA A 697 24.10 13.75 7.34
C ALA A 697 22.62 14.18 7.30
N VAL A 698 22.34 15.43 7.69
CA VAL A 698 20.98 15.98 7.64
C VAL A 698 20.52 16.15 6.19
N THR A 699 21.37 16.70 5.31
CA THR A 699 21.05 16.80 3.87
C THR A 699 20.76 15.43 3.25
N GLU A 700 21.55 14.40 3.54
CA GLU A 700 21.29 13.05 3.04
C GLU A 700 19.94 12.51 3.54
N THR A 701 19.64 12.68 4.83
CA THR A 701 18.38 12.22 5.43
C THR A 701 17.17 12.91 4.79
N VAL A 702 17.24 14.24 4.65
CA VAL A 702 16.16 15.04 4.07
C VAL A 702 15.96 14.71 2.59
N LEU A 703 17.03 14.63 1.80
CA LEU A 703 16.92 14.32 0.37
C LEU A 703 16.39 12.91 0.12
N ALA A 704 16.82 11.93 0.93
CA ALA A 704 16.27 10.57 0.86
C ALA A 704 14.75 10.56 1.11
N ALA A 705 14.28 11.28 2.13
CA ALA A 705 12.86 11.42 2.42
C ALA A 705 12.09 12.14 1.28
N VAL A 706 12.67 13.21 0.73
CA VAL A 706 12.08 13.96 -0.40
C VAL A 706 11.92 13.06 -1.64
N TYR A 707 12.97 12.34 -2.05
CA TYR A 707 12.87 11.48 -3.24
C TYR A 707 11.97 10.26 -3.03
N LYS A 708 11.89 9.73 -1.81
CA LYS A 708 10.89 8.73 -1.45
C LYS A 708 9.47 9.29 -1.63
N ALA A 709 9.19 10.47 -1.08
CA ALA A 709 7.88 11.10 -1.19
C ALA A 709 7.52 11.45 -2.65
N LEU A 710 8.49 11.95 -3.45
CA LEU A 710 8.30 12.21 -4.87
C LEU A 710 7.93 10.93 -5.64
N ASN A 711 8.58 9.81 -5.32
CA ASN A 711 8.28 8.52 -5.93
C ASN A 711 6.89 8.00 -5.54
N GLU A 712 6.51 8.14 -4.27
CA GLU A 712 5.18 7.75 -3.76
C GLU A 712 4.04 8.59 -4.36
N GLN A 713 4.31 9.84 -4.75
CA GLN A 713 3.38 10.70 -5.47
C GLN A 713 3.49 10.57 -7.00
N HIS A 714 4.21 9.56 -7.50
CA HIS A 714 4.38 9.26 -8.92
C HIS A 714 4.95 10.42 -9.75
N VAL A 715 5.79 11.28 -9.15
CA VAL A 715 6.38 12.43 -9.84
C VAL A 715 7.38 11.98 -10.91
N LEU A 716 7.27 12.54 -12.12
CA LEU A 716 8.20 12.31 -13.23
C LEU A 716 9.52 13.04 -13.00
N LEU A 717 10.54 12.35 -12.51
CA LEU A 717 11.82 12.97 -12.13
C LEU A 717 12.54 13.67 -13.28
N GLU A 718 12.44 13.14 -14.49
CA GLU A 718 12.98 13.72 -15.73
C GLU A 718 12.38 15.10 -16.04
N GLY A 719 11.19 15.38 -15.52
CA GLY A 719 10.49 16.66 -15.61
C GLY A 719 10.53 17.47 -14.30
N THR A 720 11.54 17.28 -13.45
CA THR A 720 11.77 18.06 -12.22
C THR A 720 13.14 18.73 -12.20
N LEU A 721 13.37 19.62 -11.23
CA LEU A 721 14.70 20.11 -10.85
C LEU A 721 14.82 20.11 -9.32
N LEU A 722 16.02 19.90 -8.79
CA LEU A 722 16.29 20.02 -7.36
C LEU A 722 17.00 21.34 -7.07
N LYS A 723 16.55 22.06 -6.04
CA LYS A 723 17.21 23.27 -5.53
C LYS A 723 17.58 23.07 -4.04
N PRO A 724 18.69 22.39 -3.75
CA PRO A 724 19.13 22.15 -2.39
C PRO A 724 20.05 23.27 -1.92
N ASN A 725 20.29 23.34 -0.61
CA ASN A 725 21.44 24.05 -0.05
C ASN A 725 22.76 23.35 -0.44
N MET A 726 23.84 24.11 -0.50
CA MET A 726 25.20 23.53 -0.45
C MET A 726 25.50 23.09 0.99
N ILE A 727 26.38 22.10 1.17
CA ILE A 727 26.81 21.64 2.50
C ILE A 727 27.98 22.53 2.97
N THR A 728 27.77 23.28 4.06
CA THR A 728 28.70 24.24 4.68
C THR A 728 28.97 23.84 6.15
N PRO A 729 30.04 24.29 6.85
CA PRO A 729 30.94 25.43 6.54
C PRO A 729 32.27 25.15 5.82
N GLU A 730 32.87 23.95 5.85
CA GLU A 730 34.22 23.66 5.29
C GLU A 730 34.20 22.50 4.28
N VAL A 731 35.11 22.46 3.28
CA VAL A 731 35.17 21.43 2.20
C VAL A 731 33.82 21.20 1.49
N ILE A 732 33.22 22.29 1.02
CA ILE A 732 31.84 22.34 0.52
C ILE A 732 31.61 21.39 -0.66
N ALA A 733 32.55 21.35 -1.61
CA ALA A 733 32.34 20.65 -2.86
C ALA A 733 32.21 19.13 -2.71
N GLU A 734 33.12 18.50 -1.96
CA GLU A 734 33.17 17.04 -1.82
C GLU A 734 31.98 16.51 -1.04
N HIS A 735 31.65 17.14 0.10
CA HIS A 735 30.49 16.77 0.90
C HIS A 735 29.19 16.97 0.10
N THR A 736 29.02 18.11 -0.57
CA THR A 736 27.83 18.40 -1.38
C THR A 736 27.64 17.36 -2.48
N VAL A 737 28.66 17.11 -3.31
CA VAL A 737 28.54 16.14 -4.40
C VAL A 737 28.35 14.71 -3.87
N THR A 738 28.99 14.35 -2.76
CA THR A 738 28.82 13.02 -2.12
C THR A 738 27.39 12.80 -1.62
N ALA A 739 26.83 13.76 -0.89
CA ALA A 739 25.46 13.66 -0.38
C ALA A 739 24.43 13.54 -1.52
N LEU A 740 24.61 14.31 -2.59
CA LEU A 740 23.75 14.23 -3.78
C LEU A 740 23.85 12.86 -4.46
N ARG A 741 25.06 12.32 -4.63
CA ARG A 741 25.28 10.98 -5.20
C ARG A 741 24.66 9.84 -4.39
N ARG A 742 24.51 10.02 -3.08
CA ARG A 742 23.89 9.04 -2.18
C ARG A 742 22.37 9.05 -2.21
N THR A 743 21.75 10.12 -2.71
CA THR A 743 20.31 10.37 -2.49
C THR A 743 19.52 10.73 -3.74
N VAL A 744 20.10 11.46 -4.68
CA VAL A 744 19.42 11.93 -5.88
C VAL A 744 19.44 10.82 -6.94
N PRO A 745 18.31 10.48 -7.58
CA PRO A 745 18.29 9.56 -8.71
C PRO A 745 18.85 10.19 -10.00
N PRO A 746 19.60 9.45 -10.85
CA PRO A 746 20.14 9.94 -12.12
C PRO A 746 19.12 10.48 -13.14
N ALA A 747 17.83 10.18 -12.97
CA ALA A 747 16.76 10.63 -13.85
C ALA A 747 16.49 12.14 -13.77
N VAL A 748 16.80 12.78 -12.64
CA VAL A 748 16.71 14.24 -12.51
C VAL A 748 17.65 14.88 -13.55
N PRO A 749 17.28 15.92 -14.29
CA PRO A 749 18.17 16.52 -15.29
C PRO A 749 19.23 17.46 -14.69
N GLY A 750 18.87 18.20 -13.64
CA GLY A 750 19.76 19.22 -13.07
C GLY A 750 19.48 19.57 -11.62
N ILE A 751 20.54 20.01 -10.94
CA ILE A 751 20.53 20.50 -9.57
C ILE A 751 20.97 21.96 -9.62
N VAL A 752 20.06 22.85 -9.21
CA VAL A 752 20.22 24.31 -9.31
C VAL A 752 20.33 24.90 -7.90
N PHE A 753 21.54 24.99 -7.36
CA PHE A 753 21.76 25.33 -5.95
C PHE A 753 21.19 26.69 -5.56
N LEU A 754 20.61 26.79 -4.36
CA LEU A 754 20.39 28.07 -3.71
C LEU A 754 21.70 28.60 -3.12
N SER A 755 21.89 29.91 -3.11
CA SER A 755 23.10 30.53 -2.53
C SER A 755 23.06 30.59 -1.01
N GLY A 756 21.87 30.54 -0.41
CA GLY A 756 21.70 30.75 1.03
C GLY A 756 22.26 32.10 1.46
N GLY A 757 23.05 32.12 2.53
CA GLY A 757 23.74 33.29 3.05
C GLY A 757 25.14 33.55 2.48
N GLN A 758 25.60 32.77 1.50
CA GLN A 758 26.94 32.94 0.91
C GLN A 758 27.06 34.29 0.20
N SER A 759 28.29 34.84 0.16
CA SER A 759 28.61 35.98 -0.70
C SER A 759 28.46 35.63 -2.19
N GLU A 760 28.43 36.65 -3.06
CA GLU A 760 28.37 36.42 -4.52
C GLU A 760 29.58 35.62 -5.01
N GLU A 761 30.75 35.92 -4.45
CA GLU A 761 32.00 35.25 -4.79
C GLU A 761 32.08 33.83 -4.21
N GLU A 762 31.73 33.63 -2.94
CA GLU A 762 31.69 32.30 -2.31
C GLU A 762 30.77 31.34 -3.07
N ALA A 763 29.54 31.78 -3.40
CA ALA A 763 28.58 30.97 -4.13
C ALA A 763 29.12 30.52 -5.50
N THR A 764 29.82 31.44 -6.20
CA THR A 764 30.46 31.17 -7.49
C THR A 764 31.62 30.16 -7.34
N GLN A 765 32.49 30.38 -6.35
CA GLN A 765 33.66 29.53 -6.10
C GLN A 765 33.26 28.11 -5.69
N ASN A 766 32.26 27.97 -4.83
CA ASN A 766 31.76 26.67 -4.39
C ASN A 766 31.11 25.89 -5.53
N LEU A 767 30.30 26.56 -6.36
CA LEU A 767 29.74 25.94 -7.57
C LEU A 767 30.84 25.48 -8.55
N ASN A 768 31.87 26.30 -8.74
CA ASN A 768 33.01 25.98 -9.58
C ASN A 768 33.79 24.77 -9.05
N ALA A 769 34.04 24.73 -7.74
CA ALA A 769 34.72 23.63 -7.09
C ALA A 769 33.97 22.30 -7.27
N MET A 770 32.64 22.28 -7.09
CA MET A 770 31.80 21.10 -7.35
C MET A 770 31.91 20.61 -8.80
N ASN A 771 31.93 21.53 -9.76
CA ASN A 771 32.05 21.17 -11.17
C ASN A 771 33.45 20.68 -11.55
N LYS A 772 34.51 21.11 -10.86
CA LYS A 772 35.89 20.63 -11.05
C LYS A 772 36.16 19.22 -10.50
N LEU A 773 35.38 18.74 -9.52
CA LEU A 773 35.59 17.41 -8.91
C LEU A 773 35.54 16.29 -9.95
N GLN A 774 36.55 15.42 -9.95
CA GLN A 774 36.68 14.30 -10.88
C GLN A 774 35.94 13.05 -10.35
N VAL A 775 34.62 13.19 -10.20
CA VAL A 775 33.71 12.11 -9.78
C VAL A 775 32.48 12.09 -10.70
N LEU A 776 31.89 10.92 -10.91
CA LEU A 776 30.62 10.79 -11.65
C LEU A 776 29.53 11.73 -11.08
N LYS A 777 29.01 12.61 -11.92
CA LYS A 777 27.90 13.52 -11.63
C LYS A 777 26.87 13.32 -12.73
N PRO A 778 25.83 12.48 -12.52
CA PRO A 778 24.86 12.16 -13.57
C PRO A 778 23.85 13.29 -13.84
N TRP A 779 24.03 14.45 -13.21
CA TRP A 779 23.20 15.66 -13.30
C TRP A 779 24.05 16.86 -13.70
N THR A 780 23.44 17.86 -14.33
CA THR A 780 24.07 19.20 -14.39
C THR A 780 24.04 19.86 -13.02
N LEU A 781 25.19 20.33 -12.54
CA LEU A 781 25.28 21.16 -11.33
C LEU A 781 25.35 22.65 -11.73
N SER A 782 24.29 23.39 -11.42
CA SER A 782 24.12 24.80 -11.79
C SER A 782 23.58 25.62 -10.60
N PHE A 783 23.13 26.85 -10.84
CA PHE A 783 22.69 27.81 -9.83
C PHE A 783 21.22 28.20 -9.99
N SER A 784 20.56 28.49 -8.88
CA SER A 784 19.32 29.26 -8.79
C SER A 784 19.49 30.33 -7.72
N PHE A 785 20.13 31.44 -8.12
CA PHE A 785 20.63 32.46 -7.21
C PHE A 785 19.76 33.72 -7.25
N GLY A 786 19.39 34.21 -6.07
CA GLY A 786 18.79 35.53 -5.90
C GLY A 786 19.86 36.51 -5.44
N ARG A 787 20.10 36.54 -4.13
CA ARG A 787 21.19 37.29 -3.48
C ARG A 787 22.53 37.28 -4.22
N ALA A 788 23.05 36.08 -4.51
CA ALA A 788 24.38 35.91 -5.10
C ALA A 788 24.50 36.39 -6.55
N LEU A 789 23.39 36.78 -7.19
CA LEU A 789 23.37 37.42 -8.51
C LEU A 789 22.95 38.89 -8.48
N GLN A 790 22.28 39.34 -7.41
CA GLN A 790 21.62 40.65 -7.39
C GLN A 790 22.27 41.65 -6.44
N GLN A 791 23.11 41.23 -5.48
CA GLN A 791 23.53 42.11 -4.39
C GLN A 791 24.38 43.29 -4.87
N SER A 792 25.41 43.04 -5.70
CA SER A 792 26.24 44.10 -6.26
C SER A 792 25.44 45.00 -7.19
N THR A 793 24.60 44.41 -8.05
CA THR A 793 23.69 45.14 -8.94
C THR A 793 22.78 46.10 -8.17
N LEU A 794 22.16 45.63 -7.09
CA LEU A 794 21.26 46.42 -6.26
C LEU A 794 22.00 47.59 -5.61
N LYS A 795 23.18 47.35 -5.02
CA LYS A 795 24.02 48.39 -4.41
C LYS A 795 24.50 49.43 -5.44
N THR A 796 24.91 48.98 -6.62
CA THR A 796 25.35 49.88 -7.70
C THR A 796 24.20 50.69 -8.26
N TRP A 797 23.01 50.11 -8.38
CA TRP A 797 21.82 50.81 -8.88
C TRP A 797 21.38 51.93 -7.92
N GLY A 798 21.21 51.61 -6.63
CA GLY A 798 20.82 52.59 -5.61
C GLY A 798 19.49 53.31 -5.88
N GLY A 799 18.62 52.72 -6.71
CA GLY A 799 17.33 53.32 -7.13
C GLY A 799 17.44 54.44 -8.17
N LYS A 800 18.62 54.69 -8.75
CA LYS A 800 18.89 55.84 -9.62
C LYS A 800 18.97 55.45 -11.09
N LYS A 801 18.27 56.18 -11.96
CA LYS A 801 18.22 55.88 -13.41
C LYS A 801 19.58 56.01 -14.08
N GLU A 802 20.39 56.98 -13.66
CA GLU A 802 21.74 57.20 -14.17
C GLU A 802 22.72 56.04 -13.88
N ASN A 803 22.39 55.17 -12.92
CA ASN A 803 23.23 54.03 -12.54
C ASN A 803 22.86 52.72 -13.25
N ILE A 804 21.79 52.70 -14.06
CA ILE A 804 21.28 51.46 -14.70
C ILE A 804 22.38 50.75 -15.49
N GLY A 805 23.14 51.46 -16.33
CA GLY A 805 24.20 50.85 -17.14
C GLY A 805 25.30 50.19 -16.30
N LYS A 806 25.74 50.83 -15.21
CA LYS A 806 26.76 50.29 -14.29
C LYS A 806 26.22 49.09 -13.50
N ALA A 807 24.97 49.15 -13.08
CA ALA A 807 24.32 48.05 -12.37
C ALA A 807 24.12 46.82 -13.28
N GLN A 808 23.77 47.03 -14.55
CA GLN A 808 23.70 45.99 -15.58
C GLN A 808 25.08 45.36 -15.86
N GLU A 809 26.15 46.15 -15.89
CA GLU A 809 27.52 45.61 -16.01
C GLU A 809 27.90 44.73 -14.81
N ALA A 810 27.56 45.14 -13.59
CA ALA A 810 27.74 44.33 -12.38
C ALA A 810 26.93 43.02 -12.45
N PHE A 811 25.69 43.09 -12.94
CA PHE A 811 24.83 41.92 -13.11
C PHE A 811 25.40 40.94 -14.13
N LEU A 812 25.79 41.44 -15.31
CA LEU A 812 26.43 40.67 -16.37
C LEU A 812 27.70 39.97 -15.87
N THR A 813 28.51 40.66 -15.08
CA THR A 813 29.73 40.11 -14.48
C THR A 813 29.43 38.89 -13.60
N ARG A 814 28.35 38.92 -12.82
CA ARG A 814 27.93 37.77 -11.98
C ARG A 814 27.23 36.68 -12.78
N CYS A 815 26.43 37.01 -13.80
CA CYS A 815 25.88 36.02 -14.72
C CYS A 815 26.99 35.22 -15.43
N LYS A 816 28.00 35.91 -15.97
CA LYS A 816 29.14 35.27 -16.64
C LYS A 816 29.98 34.42 -15.68
N ALA A 817 30.29 34.94 -14.49
CA ALA A 817 31.08 34.21 -13.49
C ALA A 817 30.40 32.90 -13.07
N ASN A 818 29.10 32.93 -12.82
CA ASN A 818 28.34 31.73 -12.46
C ASN A 818 28.17 30.77 -13.64
N SER A 819 28.00 31.28 -14.87
CA SER A 819 28.07 30.46 -16.09
C SER A 819 29.39 29.69 -16.18
N ASP A 820 30.53 30.38 -16.03
CA ASP A 820 31.85 29.75 -16.06
C ASP A 820 32.03 28.73 -14.90
N ALA A 821 31.42 29.00 -13.74
CA ALA A 821 31.43 28.09 -12.59
C ALA A 821 30.67 26.79 -12.87
N THR A 822 29.55 26.83 -13.63
CA THR A 822 28.86 25.59 -14.06
C THR A 822 29.73 24.69 -14.94
N LEU A 823 30.73 25.28 -15.62
CA LEU A 823 31.66 24.56 -16.49
C LEU A 823 32.95 24.17 -15.78
N GLY A 824 33.11 24.50 -14.49
CA GLY A 824 34.36 24.32 -13.76
C GLY A 824 35.51 25.19 -14.29
N LYS A 825 35.20 26.28 -15.01
CA LYS A 825 36.16 27.16 -15.69
C LYS A 825 36.33 28.50 -15.01
N TYR A 826 35.60 28.76 -13.93
CA TYR A 826 35.72 30.03 -13.22
C TYR A 826 37.10 30.13 -12.56
N THR A 827 37.75 31.25 -12.82
CA THR A 827 38.98 31.69 -12.17
C THR A 827 38.70 33.00 -11.43
N PRO A 828 38.91 33.06 -10.10
CA PRO A 828 38.79 34.31 -9.37
C PRO A 828 39.75 35.33 -9.99
N SER A 829 39.25 36.48 -10.43
CA SER A 829 40.13 37.58 -10.84
C SER A 829 40.57 38.31 -9.58
N SER A 830 41.82 38.76 -9.50
CA SER A 830 42.30 39.65 -8.44
C SER A 830 41.55 40.99 -8.35
N ALA A 831 40.64 41.27 -9.29
CA ALA A 831 39.78 42.45 -9.37
C ALA A 831 38.31 42.20 -8.94
N SER A 832 37.96 41.03 -8.38
CA SER A 832 36.64 40.82 -7.76
C SER A 832 36.51 41.73 -6.54
N GLY A 833 35.94 42.92 -6.75
CA GLY A 833 35.91 44.02 -5.78
C GLY A 833 35.24 43.66 -4.45
N GLY A 834 35.55 44.45 -3.41
CA GLY A 834 35.14 44.19 -2.02
C GLY A 834 33.64 43.94 -1.82
N LEU A 835 32.77 44.49 -2.66
CA LEU A 835 31.31 44.29 -2.60
C LEU A 835 30.87 42.84 -2.85
N ALA A 836 31.55 42.11 -3.73
CA ALA A 836 31.18 40.74 -4.10
C ALA A 836 31.58 39.71 -3.03
N SER A 837 32.52 40.08 -2.15
CA SER A 837 33.05 39.23 -1.07
C SER A 837 32.31 39.44 0.27
N GLU A 838 31.38 40.40 0.35
CA GLU A 838 30.61 40.63 1.57
C GLU A 838 29.66 39.46 1.86
N SER A 839 29.69 38.97 3.11
CA SER A 839 28.75 37.93 3.57
C SER A 839 27.31 38.41 3.46
N LEU A 840 26.44 37.54 2.94
CA LEU A 840 25.01 37.84 2.79
C LEU A 840 24.15 37.12 3.83
N PHE A 841 24.78 36.53 4.86
CA PHE A 841 24.12 35.80 5.91
C PHE A 841 23.26 36.72 6.78
N VAL A 842 22.04 36.28 7.07
CA VAL A 842 21.13 36.95 7.99
C VAL A 842 20.50 35.87 8.86
N LYS A 843 20.75 35.91 10.17
CA LYS A 843 20.24 34.92 11.13
C LYS A 843 18.71 34.89 11.07
N GLY A 844 18.13 33.69 10.90
CA GLY A 844 16.68 33.51 10.86
C GLY A 844 15.97 34.21 9.70
N TYR A 845 16.64 34.33 8.55
CA TYR A 845 16.07 34.98 7.36
C TYR A 845 14.79 34.27 6.87
N LYS A 846 13.68 35.02 6.83
CA LYS A 846 12.39 34.57 6.25
C LYS A 846 12.12 35.31 4.94
N TYR A 847 11.79 34.55 3.88
CA TYR A 847 11.44 35.01 2.52
C TYR A 847 9.99 35.49 2.39
#